data_AF-A0A8N4L9E6-F1
#
_entry.id   AF-A0A8N4L9E6-F1
#
_cell.length_a   1.000
_cell.length_b   1.000
_cell.length_c   1.000
_cell.angle_alpha   90.00
_cell.angle_beta   90.00
_cell.angle_gamma   90.00
#
_symmetry.space_group_name_H-M   'P 1'
#
loop_
_entity.id
_entity.type
_entity.pdbx_description
1 polymer ?
#
loop_
_entity_poly.entity_id
_entity_poly.type
_entity_poly.pdbx_seq_one_letter_code
_entity_poly.pdbx_strand_id
1 'polypeptide(L)'
;MDGGFHAREWISPASAVYAIGELVENFEENADLLQDYDWVVLPVVNADGYEYSQESSSTRLWRKTRQPVTINGKTCYGTDPNRNFDFHWLGKGASSDYCSITYAGPTAFSEPETVVVRDLIHTYSERGIMYLTLHSYGSYVLYPWGYTSELPETADDLHEVGLAGADAIKAYSGTKYTVGSSTGLLGEAAGASDDYAFQAGFPISFTMELPRGGIYGFDPPASSVDRLVKETWVGIRAMGKKVTVKYPLAYKLYEVVTETIAQRNALNALAQEDADKYDFLSLSRLHTQKARVLVAPAHDESFQAELRNQKIPFELKNTNFGRTIQTEVLQNRMLRQAKPYNGTGRLGTERYYSHDEINAYLDDLAARYPTRVSYEVVGKTYEGRILKTITITNGDGVTGKNVVFMDGAFHAREWISPATVVYAIGELVENFEAHAELLQDYDWVILPVMNADGYEYTQSASAFRLWRKTRQPVTVNGTTCYGTDPNRNFGFHWMGKGASSNPCSDIYAGPSAFSEPEAVVVRDIMHSLRDRGILYLTIHSYGYALFYPWGWGPELPDTWEDLHEVAMVGADAIRDYSGTEYEVGSSTALYGEAAGASDDYAFSEGFTLSYTMELPHGGDSGFDPPPSDIDRLVKETWTGIRAMGLKITTKYPSPKQTLS
;
A
#
# COMPACT_ATOMS: atom_id res chain seq x y z
N MET A 1 -22.02 2.24 11.33
CA MET A 1 -23.10 2.95 12.04
C MET A 1 -24.43 2.44 11.54
N ASP A 2 -25.42 2.25 12.40
CA ASP A 2 -26.77 1.89 11.98
C ASP A 2 -27.86 2.59 12.80
N GLY A 3 -29.09 2.47 12.30
CA GLY A 3 -30.29 2.94 12.97
C GLY A 3 -31.51 2.06 12.67
N GLY A 4 -32.56 2.25 13.46
CA GLY A 4 -33.84 1.58 13.23
C GLY A 4 -33.87 0.09 13.56
N PHE A 5 -33.13 -0.37 14.57
CA PHE A 5 -33.34 -1.71 15.13
C PHE A 5 -34.77 -1.86 15.68
N HIS A 6 -35.22 -0.89 16.48
CA HIS A 6 -36.59 -0.88 16.97
C HIS A 6 -37.47 0.01 16.07
N ALA A 7 -38.51 -0.57 15.50
CA ALA A 7 -39.36 0.07 14.51
C ALA A 7 -39.99 1.41 14.93
N ARG A 8 -40.37 1.56 16.21
CA ARG A 8 -40.99 2.79 16.75
C ARG A 8 -40.04 3.99 16.86
N GLU A 9 -38.74 3.78 16.73
CA GLU A 9 -37.69 4.76 17.02
C GLU A 9 -37.37 5.62 15.79
N TRP A 10 -38.38 6.31 15.25
CA TRP A 10 -38.28 6.97 13.94
C TRP A 10 -37.16 8.01 13.81
N ILE A 11 -36.74 8.60 14.93
CA ILE A 11 -35.65 9.57 14.95
C ILE A 11 -34.28 8.93 14.68
N SER A 12 -34.10 7.64 14.99
CA SER A 12 -32.83 6.93 14.77
C SER A 12 -32.49 6.82 13.27
N PRO A 13 -33.38 6.27 12.40
CA PRO A 13 -33.16 6.32 10.96
C PRO A 13 -33.00 7.73 10.39
N ALA A 14 -33.76 8.70 10.89
CA ALA A 14 -33.65 10.09 10.44
C ALA A 14 -32.25 10.67 10.74
N SER A 15 -31.70 10.39 11.93
CA SER A 15 -30.33 10.81 12.29
C SER A 15 -29.27 10.09 11.46
N ALA A 16 -29.45 8.80 11.15
CA ALA A 16 -28.53 8.06 10.28
C ALA A 16 -28.50 8.62 8.85
N VAL A 17 -29.66 8.96 8.29
CA VAL A 17 -29.76 9.63 6.98
C VAL A 17 -29.15 11.03 7.00
N TYR A 18 -29.38 11.79 8.07
CA TYR A 18 -28.77 13.11 8.22
C TYR A 18 -27.23 13.05 8.22
N ALA A 19 -26.65 12.08 8.94
CA ALA A 19 -25.20 11.86 8.94
C ALA A 19 -24.66 11.50 7.55
N ILE A 20 -25.40 10.73 6.73
CA ILE A 20 -25.02 10.49 5.32
C ILE A 20 -24.94 11.82 4.56
N GLY A 21 -25.94 12.69 4.71
CA GLY A 21 -25.93 14.02 4.10
C GLY A 21 -24.71 14.85 4.52
N GLU A 22 -24.36 14.84 5.81
CA GLU A 22 -23.21 15.58 6.33
C GLU A 22 -21.86 15.04 5.81
N LEU A 23 -21.74 13.72 5.65
CA LEU A 23 -20.53 13.08 5.12
C LEU A 23 -20.38 13.29 3.61
N VAL A 24 -21.49 13.33 2.86
CA VAL A 24 -21.48 13.35 1.40
C VAL A 24 -21.63 14.76 0.84
N GLU A 25 -22.64 15.51 1.29
CA GLU A 25 -22.99 16.83 0.75
C GLU A 25 -22.18 17.94 1.43
N ASN A 26 -21.88 17.80 2.73
CA ASN A 26 -21.05 18.75 3.49
C ASN A 26 -19.61 18.23 3.70
N PHE A 27 -19.06 17.54 2.70
CA PHE A 27 -17.73 16.92 2.76
C PHE A 27 -16.63 17.89 3.20
N GLU A 28 -16.61 19.14 2.71
CA GLU A 28 -15.53 20.09 3.03
C GLU A 28 -15.41 20.35 4.54
N GLU A 29 -16.53 20.37 5.27
CA GLU A 29 -16.54 20.60 6.73
C GLU A 29 -16.21 19.34 7.55
N ASN A 30 -16.31 18.17 6.92
CA ASN A 30 -16.20 16.85 7.55
C ASN A 30 -15.11 15.97 6.91
N ALA A 31 -14.23 16.55 6.08
CA ALA A 31 -13.22 15.84 5.32
C ALA A 31 -12.24 15.09 6.23
N ASP A 32 -12.02 15.60 7.44
CA ASP A 32 -11.17 14.98 8.46
C ASP A 32 -11.73 13.65 8.99
N LEU A 33 -13.06 13.49 9.01
CA LEU A 33 -13.71 12.21 9.37
C LEU A 33 -13.63 11.17 8.26
N LEU A 34 -13.34 11.59 7.04
CA LEU A 34 -13.27 10.77 5.83
C LEU A 34 -11.84 10.62 5.32
N GLN A 35 -10.88 11.29 5.96
CA GLN A 35 -9.50 11.31 5.51
C GLN A 35 -8.87 9.93 5.59
N ASP A 36 -9.10 9.24 6.71
CA ASP A 36 -8.45 7.98 7.07
C ASP A 36 -9.44 6.85 7.38
N TYR A 37 -10.75 7.13 7.31
CA TYR A 37 -11.81 6.24 7.76
C TYR A 37 -12.93 6.12 6.72
N ASP A 38 -13.37 4.88 6.47
CA ASP A 38 -14.60 4.63 5.71
C ASP A 38 -15.80 4.63 6.66
N TRP A 39 -16.90 5.27 6.22
CA TRP A 39 -18.17 5.23 6.94
C TRP A 39 -19.14 4.27 6.24
N VAL A 40 -19.45 3.16 6.94
CA VAL A 40 -20.49 2.21 6.51
C VAL A 40 -21.75 2.50 7.32
N VAL A 41 -22.82 2.91 6.64
CA VAL A 41 -24.07 3.34 7.27
C VAL A 41 -25.24 2.48 6.80
N LEU A 42 -25.96 1.85 7.74
CA LEU A 42 -27.21 1.13 7.50
C LEU A 42 -28.37 1.88 8.19
N PRO A 43 -29.11 2.76 7.48
CA PRO A 43 -30.04 3.69 8.13
C PRO A 43 -31.27 3.04 8.77
N VAL A 44 -31.73 1.91 8.21
CA VAL A 44 -32.91 1.18 8.69
C VAL A 44 -32.59 -0.31 8.70
N VAL A 45 -32.36 -0.87 9.88
CA VAL A 45 -32.14 -2.31 10.07
C VAL A 45 -33.46 -3.08 9.96
N ASN A 46 -34.49 -2.68 10.72
CA ASN A 46 -35.80 -3.34 10.79
C ASN A 46 -36.79 -2.68 9.83
N ALA A 47 -36.62 -2.90 8.53
CA ALA A 47 -37.38 -2.22 7.49
C ALA A 47 -38.88 -2.57 7.52
N ASP A 48 -39.24 -3.84 7.70
CA ASP A 48 -40.63 -4.29 7.71
C ASP A 48 -41.40 -3.80 8.95
N GLY A 49 -40.76 -3.83 10.12
CA GLY A 49 -41.29 -3.27 11.36
C GLY A 49 -41.43 -1.76 11.25
N TYR A 50 -40.44 -1.07 10.67
CA TYR A 50 -40.47 0.37 10.47
C TYR A 50 -41.66 0.81 9.62
N GLU A 51 -41.89 0.18 8.47
CA GLU A 51 -43.07 0.42 7.62
C GLU A 51 -44.37 0.13 8.38
N TYR A 52 -44.45 -1.02 9.06
CA TYR A 52 -45.65 -1.38 9.84
C TYR A 52 -45.98 -0.34 10.93
N SER A 53 -44.96 0.24 11.57
CA SER A 53 -45.16 1.27 12.57
C SER A 53 -45.78 2.57 12.01
N GLN A 54 -45.71 2.79 10.69
CA GLN A 54 -46.25 3.99 10.03
C GLN A 54 -47.68 3.82 9.53
N GLU A 55 -48.23 2.60 9.50
CA GLU A 55 -49.55 2.32 8.93
C GLU A 55 -50.71 3.04 9.65
N SER A 56 -50.66 3.13 10.98
CA SER A 56 -51.74 3.74 11.77
C SER A 56 -51.32 4.16 13.17
N SER A 57 -52.18 4.91 13.86
CA SER A 57 -51.99 5.23 15.28
C SER A 57 -51.91 3.99 16.18
N SER A 58 -52.53 2.87 15.79
CA SER A 58 -52.52 1.63 16.56
C SER A 58 -51.21 0.84 16.43
N THR A 59 -50.45 1.08 15.35
CA THR A 59 -49.18 0.39 15.07
C THR A 59 -47.95 1.25 15.39
N ARG A 60 -48.13 2.56 15.64
CA ARG A 60 -47.06 3.54 15.89
C ARG A 60 -45.96 3.11 16.87
N LEU A 61 -46.31 2.36 17.91
CA LEU A 61 -45.37 1.94 18.96
C LEU A 61 -44.80 0.53 18.75
N TRP A 62 -44.97 -0.03 17.54
CA TRP A 62 -44.41 -1.34 17.19
C TRP A 62 -42.89 -1.34 17.31
N ARG A 63 -42.31 -2.36 17.96
CA ARG A 63 -40.86 -2.44 18.24
C ARG A 63 -40.11 -3.45 17.37
N LYS A 64 -40.72 -4.63 17.20
CA LYS A 64 -40.07 -5.85 16.72
C LYS A 64 -40.02 -5.94 15.19
N THR A 65 -39.35 -6.94 14.64
CA THR A 65 -39.50 -7.36 13.22
C THR A 65 -40.93 -7.85 12.94
N ARG A 66 -41.24 -8.36 11.74
CA ARG A 66 -42.61 -8.86 11.43
C ARG A 66 -42.73 -10.37 11.24
N GLN A 67 -41.67 -11.15 11.40
CA GLN A 67 -41.75 -12.62 11.29
C GLN A 67 -42.74 -13.22 12.31
N PRO A 68 -43.79 -13.95 11.89
CA PRO A 68 -44.77 -14.52 12.81
C PRO A 68 -44.27 -15.77 13.51
N VAL A 69 -44.57 -15.90 14.81
CA VAL A 69 -44.35 -17.11 15.60
C VAL A 69 -45.70 -17.62 16.13
N THR A 70 -46.04 -18.87 15.79
CA THR A 70 -47.29 -19.52 16.23
C THR A 70 -46.99 -20.73 17.09
N ILE A 71 -47.39 -20.67 18.36
CA ILE A 71 -47.27 -21.79 19.31
C ILE A 71 -48.66 -22.05 19.90
N ASN A 72 -49.10 -23.31 19.90
CA ASN A 72 -50.40 -23.75 20.45
C ASN A 72 -51.60 -22.91 19.95
N GLY A 73 -51.59 -22.51 18.67
CA GLY A 73 -52.66 -21.73 18.06
C GLY A 73 -52.68 -20.23 18.41
N LYS A 74 -51.73 -19.73 19.22
CA LYS A 74 -51.54 -18.30 19.47
C LYS A 74 -50.38 -17.78 18.63
N THR A 75 -50.64 -16.77 17.82
CA THR A 75 -49.65 -16.10 16.97
C THR A 75 -49.23 -14.76 17.59
N CYS A 76 -47.92 -14.55 17.73
CA CYS A 76 -47.33 -13.25 18.03
C CYS A 76 -46.29 -12.93 16.94
N TYR A 77 -46.17 -11.65 16.60
CA TYR A 77 -45.32 -11.22 15.49
C TYR A 77 -44.03 -10.60 16.00
N GLY A 78 -42.93 -10.93 15.34
CA GLY A 78 -41.64 -10.28 15.45
C GLY A 78 -40.76 -10.77 16.58
N THR A 79 -39.47 -10.54 16.37
CA THR A 79 -38.36 -10.67 17.31
C THR A 79 -37.83 -9.27 17.64
N ASP A 80 -37.31 -9.06 18.85
CA ASP A 80 -36.52 -7.88 19.17
C ASP A 80 -35.13 -8.05 18.52
N PRO A 81 -34.82 -7.34 17.42
CA PRO A 81 -33.58 -7.59 16.70
C PRO A 81 -32.34 -7.19 17.51
N ASN A 82 -32.47 -6.31 18.51
CA ASN A 82 -31.36 -5.98 19.43
C ASN A 82 -31.28 -6.94 20.64
N ARG A 83 -31.89 -8.13 20.54
CA ARG A 83 -31.74 -9.27 21.48
C ARG A 83 -31.39 -10.57 20.74
N ASN A 84 -31.20 -10.51 19.42
CA ASN A 84 -31.13 -11.68 18.54
C ASN A 84 -29.69 -12.01 18.10
N PHE A 85 -28.66 -11.34 18.61
CA PHE A 85 -27.26 -11.68 18.38
C PHE A 85 -26.83 -12.85 19.28
N ASP A 86 -25.91 -13.70 18.81
CA ASP A 86 -25.48 -14.93 19.49
C ASP A 86 -24.62 -14.68 20.74
N PHE A 87 -23.92 -13.55 20.81
CA PHE A 87 -23.11 -13.17 21.96
C PHE A 87 -23.99 -12.91 23.19
N HIS A 88 -23.91 -13.82 24.18
CA HIS A 88 -24.79 -13.89 25.35
C HIS A 88 -26.29 -13.93 25.01
N TRP A 89 -26.64 -14.54 23.88
CA TRP A 89 -28.04 -14.70 23.46
C TRP A 89 -28.93 -15.31 24.55
N LEU A 90 -30.14 -14.77 24.68
CA LEU A 90 -31.12 -15.18 25.69
C LEU A 90 -30.63 -15.04 27.15
N GLY A 91 -29.62 -14.19 27.37
CA GLY A 91 -29.17 -13.78 28.69
C GLY A 91 -30.13 -12.81 29.39
N LYS A 92 -29.66 -12.15 30.44
CA LYS A 92 -30.48 -11.19 31.19
C LYS A 92 -30.91 -10.02 30.30
N GLY A 93 -32.16 -9.58 30.45
CA GLY A 93 -32.73 -8.52 29.62
C GLY A 93 -33.33 -8.98 28.29
N ALA A 94 -33.22 -10.27 27.96
CA ALA A 94 -33.84 -10.92 26.82
C ALA A 94 -34.94 -11.89 27.28
N SER A 95 -35.94 -12.17 26.44
CA SER A 95 -37.06 -13.07 26.77
C SER A 95 -37.21 -14.20 25.76
N SER A 96 -37.58 -15.39 26.25
CA SER A 96 -38.00 -16.53 25.43
C SER A 96 -39.52 -16.56 25.16
N ASP A 97 -40.30 -15.67 25.79
CA ASP A 97 -41.73 -15.51 25.48
C ASP A 97 -41.88 -14.79 24.13
N TYR A 98 -42.34 -15.51 23.11
CA TYR A 98 -42.57 -15.03 21.75
C TYR A 98 -43.56 -13.87 21.62
N CYS A 99 -44.32 -13.56 22.67
CA CYS A 99 -45.17 -12.38 22.75
C CYS A 99 -44.54 -11.20 23.51
N SER A 100 -43.37 -11.39 24.15
CA SER A 100 -42.62 -10.31 24.81
C SER A 100 -42.14 -9.26 23.80
N ILE A 101 -42.01 -8.02 24.29
CA ILE A 101 -41.37 -6.92 23.55
C ILE A 101 -39.85 -7.11 23.42
N THR A 102 -39.24 -7.89 24.31
CA THR A 102 -37.81 -8.25 24.32
C THR A 102 -37.58 -9.71 23.87
N TYR A 103 -38.51 -10.28 23.10
CA TYR A 103 -38.38 -11.64 22.61
C TYR A 103 -37.12 -11.77 21.75
N ALA A 104 -36.20 -12.67 22.12
CA ALA A 104 -34.89 -12.81 21.50
C ALA A 104 -34.88 -13.62 20.19
N GLY A 105 -36.03 -14.13 19.77
CA GLY A 105 -36.18 -15.01 18.62
C GLY A 105 -36.14 -16.50 19.01
N PRO A 106 -36.50 -17.41 18.09
CA PRO A 106 -36.43 -18.85 18.33
C PRO A 106 -34.99 -19.38 18.44
N THR A 107 -34.05 -18.73 17.77
CA THR A 107 -32.59 -18.96 17.83
C THR A 107 -31.87 -17.62 17.66
N ALA A 108 -30.60 -17.53 18.03
CA ALA A 108 -29.77 -16.41 17.61
C ALA A 108 -29.75 -16.31 16.08
N PHE A 109 -29.69 -15.08 15.55
CA PHE A 109 -29.75 -14.75 14.12
C PHE A 109 -30.93 -15.38 13.38
N SER A 110 -32.07 -15.56 14.06
CA SER A 110 -33.31 -16.03 13.43
C SER A 110 -33.90 -15.00 12.46
N GLU A 111 -33.57 -13.73 12.63
CA GLU A 111 -34.08 -12.65 11.78
C GLU A 111 -33.10 -12.35 10.64
N PRO A 112 -33.57 -12.23 9.39
CA PRO A 112 -32.70 -11.87 8.27
C PRO A 112 -32.02 -10.51 8.47
N GLU A 113 -32.65 -9.57 9.19
CA GLU A 113 -32.09 -8.26 9.51
C GLU A 113 -30.81 -8.37 10.35
N THR A 114 -30.79 -9.24 11.37
CA THR A 114 -29.61 -9.40 12.24
C THR A 114 -28.51 -10.21 11.56
N VAL A 115 -28.86 -11.12 10.65
CA VAL A 115 -27.90 -11.80 9.76
C VAL A 115 -27.15 -10.79 8.89
N VAL A 116 -27.84 -9.80 8.31
CA VAL A 116 -27.18 -8.75 7.50
C VAL A 116 -26.22 -7.92 8.35
N VAL A 117 -26.63 -7.50 9.55
CA VAL A 117 -25.76 -6.73 10.45
C VAL A 117 -24.54 -7.55 10.88
N ARG A 118 -24.73 -8.84 11.19
CA ARG A 118 -23.65 -9.78 11.51
C ARG A 118 -22.61 -9.86 10.40
N ASP A 119 -23.06 -10.05 9.17
CA ASP A 119 -22.18 -10.21 8.02
C ASP A 119 -21.43 -8.91 7.70
N LEU A 120 -22.07 -7.75 7.88
CA LEU A 120 -21.40 -6.45 7.79
C LEU A 120 -20.33 -6.27 8.87
N ILE A 121 -20.64 -6.58 10.13
CA ILE A 121 -19.67 -6.49 11.24
C ILE A 121 -18.45 -7.37 10.93
N HIS A 122 -18.65 -8.62 10.50
CA HIS A 122 -17.55 -9.52 10.16
C HIS A 122 -16.80 -9.14 8.88
N THR A 123 -17.45 -8.52 7.91
CA THR A 123 -16.78 -7.99 6.71
C THR A 123 -15.73 -6.95 7.08
N TYR A 124 -15.93 -6.21 8.17
CA TYR A 124 -15.06 -5.12 8.58
C TYR A 124 -14.31 -5.37 9.88
N SER A 125 -14.46 -6.51 10.56
CA SER A 125 -13.89 -6.77 11.89
C SER A 125 -12.36 -6.61 11.96
N GLU A 126 -11.65 -6.94 10.88
CA GLU A 126 -10.18 -6.79 10.82
C GLU A 126 -9.70 -5.33 10.71
N ARG A 127 -10.58 -4.41 10.28
CA ARG A 127 -10.24 -2.99 10.05
C ARG A 127 -11.16 -1.99 10.76
N GLY A 128 -12.17 -2.49 11.45
CA GLY A 128 -13.26 -1.71 12.02
C GLY A 128 -12.85 -1.12 13.35
N ILE A 129 -12.91 0.21 13.45
CA ILE A 129 -12.50 0.91 14.69
C ILE A 129 -13.70 1.29 15.55
N MET A 130 -14.78 1.80 14.94
CA MET A 130 -15.96 2.27 15.66
C MET A 130 -17.25 1.66 15.11
N TYR A 131 -18.00 1.00 15.98
CA TYR A 131 -19.40 0.64 15.77
C TYR A 131 -20.31 1.58 16.58
N LEU A 132 -21.40 2.02 15.97
CA LEU A 132 -22.37 2.94 16.59
C LEU A 132 -23.77 2.56 16.13
N THR A 133 -24.62 2.17 17.08
CA THR A 133 -26.04 1.93 16.83
C THR A 133 -26.88 3.03 17.47
N LEU A 134 -27.80 3.60 16.69
CA LEU A 134 -28.68 4.68 17.12
C LEU A 134 -30.01 4.12 17.62
N HIS A 135 -30.38 4.50 18.84
CA HIS A 135 -31.62 4.12 19.49
C HIS A 135 -32.38 5.35 20.02
N SER A 136 -33.61 5.17 20.47
CA SER A 136 -34.28 6.17 21.32
C SER A 136 -35.16 5.45 22.33
N TYR A 137 -35.35 5.91 23.56
CA TYR A 137 -34.93 7.21 24.10
C TYR A 137 -34.18 7.09 25.43
N GLY A 138 -33.40 8.12 25.75
CA GLY A 138 -32.82 8.26 27.09
C GLY A 138 -31.76 9.35 27.27
N SER A 139 -31.23 9.93 26.18
CA SER A 139 -30.06 10.80 26.22
C SER A 139 -28.85 10.09 26.86
N TYR A 140 -28.51 8.91 26.35
CA TYR A 140 -27.36 8.13 26.80
C TYR A 140 -26.38 7.86 25.67
N VAL A 141 -25.09 7.80 26.01
CA VAL A 141 -24.06 7.15 25.20
C VAL A 141 -23.59 5.95 26.01
N LEU A 142 -24.09 4.78 25.64
CA LEU A 142 -23.87 3.52 26.33
C LEU A 142 -22.77 2.75 25.63
N TYR A 143 -21.87 2.16 26.41
CA TYR A 143 -20.85 1.24 25.91
C TYR A 143 -20.96 -0.13 26.58
N PRO A 144 -20.36 -1.19 26.00
CA PRO A 144 -20.39 -2.53 26.58
C PRO A 144 -19.94 -2.61 28.04
N TRP A 145 -20.37 -3.60 28.82
CA TRP A 145 -21.22 -4.70 28.42
C TRP A 145 -22.70 -4.50 28.80
N GLY A 146 -23.59 -4.98 27.96
CA GLY A 146 -25.04 -5.10 28.23
C GLY A 146 -25.40 -6.35 29.02
N TYR A 147 -24.59 -7.41 28.99
CA TYR A 147 -24.89 -8.66 29.71
C TYR A 147 -24.32 -8.73 31.15
N THR A 148 -23.35 -7.87 31.49
CA THR A 148 -22.64 -7.86 32.78
C THR A 148 -22.27 -6.44 33.23
N SER A 149 -22.05 -6.25 34.52
CA SER A 149 -21.55 -4.99 35.09
C SER A 149 -20.03 -4.82 35.00
N GLU A 150 -19.32 -5.86 34.53
CA GLU A 150 -17.89 -5.75 34.22
C GLU A 150 -17.67 -4.78 33.05
N LEU A 151 -16.49 -4.15 33.03
CA LEU A 151 -16.10 -3.20 32.00
C LEU A 151 -15.21 -3.90 30.96
N PRO A 152 -15.32 -3.54 29.66
CA PRO A 152 -14.43 -4.03 28.62
C PRO A 152 -13.01 -3.47 28.77
N GLU A 153 -12.04 -4.09 28.10
CA GLU A 153 -10.62 -3.71 28.16
C GLU A 153 -10.36 -2.26 27.71
N THR A 154 -11.15 -1.74 26.78
CA THR A 154 -11.03 -0.36 26.25
C THR A 154 -11.99 0.64 26.92
N ALA A 155 -12.46 0.34 28.14
CA ALA A 155 -13.46 1.18 28.83
C ALA A 155 -13.07 2.65 28.98
N ASP A 156 -11.78 2.95 29.19
CA ASP A 156 -11.29 4.33 29.27
C ASP A 156 -11.43 5.06 27.93
N ASP A 157 -11.08 4.41 26.82
CA ASP A 157 -11.24 4.96 25.48
C ASP A 157 -12.71 5.16 25.13
N LEU A 158 -13.56 4.17 25.42
CA LEU A 158 -15.02 4.26 25.26
C LEU A 158 -15.58 5.45 26.06
N HIS A 159 -15.16 5.61 27.31
CA HIS A 159 -15.65 6.71 28.13
C HIS A 159 -15.20 8.08 27.60
N GLU A 160 -13.93 8.23 27.22
CA GLU A 160 -13.41 9.46 26.62
C GLU A 160 -14.10 9.82 25.30
N VAL A 161 -14.30 8.84 24.41
CA VAL A 161 -14.99 9.07 23.12
C VAL A 161 -16.45 9.45 23.36
N GLY A 162 -17.14 8.74 24.25
CA GLY A 162 -18.53 9.06 24.59
C GLY A 162 -18.68 10.45 25.23
N LEU A 163 -17.75 10.86 26.09
CA LEU A 163 -17.72 12.20 26.67
C LEU A 163 -17.51 13.28 25.61
N ALA A 164 -16.63 13.06 24.63
CA ALA A 164 -16.44 14.00 23.53
C ALA A 164 -17.76 14.28 22.78
N GLY A 165 -18.55 13.23 22.52
CA GLY A 165 -19.90 13.37 21.96
C GLY A 165 -20.86 14.13 22.87
N ALA A 166 -20.97 13.70 24.13
CA ALA A 166 -21.89 14.28 25.11
C ALA A 166 -21.61 15.78 25.39
N ASP A 167 -20.35 16.15 25.51
CA ASP A 167 -19.92 17.54 25.74
C ASP A 167 -20.18 18.42 24.51
N ALA A 168 -19.95 17.89 23.31
CA ALA A 168 -20.25 18.61 22.07
C ALA A 168 -21.75 18.88 21.91
N ILE A 169 -22.60 17.88 22.19
CA ILE A 169 -24.06 18.05 22.19
C ILE A 169 -24.48 19.11 23.21
N LYS A 170 -23.97 19.00 24.44
CA LYS A 170 -24.28 19.96 25.52
C LYS A 170 -23.87 21.38 25.14
N ALA A 171 -22.74 21.56 24.48
CA ALA A 171 -22.28 22.86 23.99
C ALA A 171 -23.19 23.42 22.87
N TYR A 172 -23.71 22.55 22.01
CA TYR A 172 -24.54 22.94 20.86
C TYR A 172 -25.99 23.24 21.23
N SER A 173 -26.68 22.31 21.91
CA SER A 173 -28.12 22.38 22.17
C SER A 173 -28.49 22.50 23.65
N GLY A 174 -27.51 22.36 24.56
CA GLY A 174 -27.75 22.26 25.99
C GLY A 174 -28.28 20.91 26.46
N THR A 175 -28.56 19.98 25.54
CA THR A 175 -29.02 18.62 25.88
C THR A 175 -27.89 17.87 26.59
N LYS A 176 -28.19 17.29 27.76
CA LYS A 176 -27.21 16.55 28.55
C LYS A 176 -27.34 15.06 28.25
N TYR A 177 -26.28 14.46 27.71
CA TYR A 177 -26.15 13.02 27.59
C TYR A 177 -25.36 12.46 28.78
N THR A 178 -25.77 11.29 29.27
CA THR A 178 -25.01 10.55 30.30
C THR A 178 -24.22 9.43 29.61
N VAL A 179 -22.93 9.32 29.93
CA VAL A 179 -22.00 8.37 29.32
C VAL A 179 -21.61 7.30 30.34
N GLY A 180 -21.68 6.02 29.96
CA GLY A 180 -21.36 4.91 30.87
C GLY A 180 -21.68 3.54 30.29
N SER A 181 -21.44 2.49 31.06
CA SER A 181 -21.76 1.13 30.61
C SER A 181 -23.27 0.89 30.52
N SER A 182 -23.69 0.09 29.54
CA SER A 182 -25.10 -0.27 29.30
C SER A 182 -25.77 -0.81 30.56
N THR A 183 -25.16 -1.81 31.21
CA THR A 183 -25.68 -2.37 32.47
C THR A 183 -25.72 -1.37 33.62
N GLY A 184 -24.73 -0.47 33.71
CA GLY A 184 -24.63 0.51 34.79
C GLY A 184 -25.65 1.65 34.71
N LEU A 185 -26.10 2.00 33.50
CA LEU A 185 -27.00 3.14 33.27
C LEU A 185 -28.44 2.75 32.93
N LEU A 186 -28.65 1.68 32.15
CA LEU A 186 -29.96 1.34 31.59
C LEU A 186 -30.45 -0.05 32.03
N GLY A 187 -29.53 -0.93 32.46
CA GLY A 187 -29.82 -2.29 32.94
C GLY A 187 -29.37 -3.37 31.95
N GLU A 188 -29.63 -4.63 32.27
CA GLU A 188 -29.14 -5.75 31.45
C GLU A 188 -29.89 -5.84 30.09
N ALA A 189 -29.12 -6.10 29.03
CA ALA A 189 -29.54 -6.09 27.64
C ALA A 189 -28.77 -7.12 26.79
N ALA A 190 -28.70 -8.37 27.23
CA ALA A 190 -27.93 -9.41 26.54
C ALA A 190 -28.44 -9.69 25.11
N GLY A 191 -27.52 -10.06 24.21
CA GLY A 191 -27.81 -10.29 22.79
C GLY A 191 -27.92 -9.00 21.96
N ALA A 192 -27.31 -7.91 22.41
CA ALA A 192 -27.30 -6.62 21.73
C ALA A 192 -26.17 -6.49 20.68
N SER A 193 -26.38 -5.61 19.70
CA SER A 193 -25.47 -5.44 18.57
C SER A 193 -24.16 -4.73 18.93
N ASP A 194 -24.16 -3.85 19.93
CA ASP A 194 -22.97 -3.14 20.41
C ASP A 194 -22.00 -4.08 21.13
N ASP A 195 -22.52 -4.93 22.03
CA ASP A 195 -21.75 -6.02 22.65
C ASP A 195 -21.18 -6.98 21.58
N TYR A 196 -22.00 -7.36 20.60
CA TYR A 196 -21.58 -8.25 19.51
C TYR A 196 -20.47 -7.63 18.64
N ALA A 197 -20.61 -6.36 18.24
CA ALA A 197 -19.60 -5.65 17.46
C ALA A 197 -18.27 -5.51 18.22
N PHE A 198 -18.34 -5.25 19.53
CA PHE A 198 -17.14 -5.20 20.37
C PHE A 198 -16.43 -6.55 20.40
N GLN A 199 -17.18 -7.63 20.65
CA GLN A 199 -16.62 -8.99 20.65
C GLN A 199 -16.03 -9.38 19.28
N ALA A 200 -16.62 -8.91 18.18
CA ALA A 200 -16.15 -9.17 16.84
C ALA A 200 -14.83 -8.45 16.50
N GLY A 201 -14.39 -7.47 17.30
CA GLY A 201 -13.08 -6.82 17.14
C GLY A 201 -13.12 -5.30 17.03
N PHE A 202 -14.28 -4.65 17.16
CA PHE A 202 -14.36 -3.18 17.15
C PHE A 202 -13.97 -2.63 18.53
N PRO A 203 -12.83 -1.94 18.69
CA PRO A 203 -12.36 -1.46 19.99
C PRO A 203 -13.24 -0.34 20.57
N ILE A 204 -14.00 0.34 19.72
CA ILE A 204 -14.98 1.36 20.09
C ILE A 204 -16.35 0.90 19.62
N SER A 205 -17.28 0.70 20.55
CA SER A 205 -18.65 0.25 20.26
C SER A 205 -19.63 0.96 21.17
N PHE A 206 -20.70 1.53 20.61
CA PHE A 206 -21.69 2.27 21.36
C PHE A 206 -23.12 2.01 20.92
N THR A 207 -24.02 2.08 21.91
CA THR A 207 -25.43 2.40 21.73
C THR A 207 -25.66 3.87 22.10
N MET A 208 -26.18 4.69 21.18
CA MET A 208 -26.57 6.07 21.47
C MET A 208 -28.09 6.20 21.56
N GLU A 209 -28.59 6.42 22.76
CA GLU A 209 -30.02 6.63 23.05
C GLU A 209 -30.38 8.10 22.91
N LEU A 210 -31.07 8.46 21.82
CA LEU A 210 -31.48 9.82 21.49
C LEU A 210 -32.51 10.39 22.50
N PRO A 211 -32.78 11.71 22.51
CA PRO A 211 -33.57 12.33 23.57
C PRO A 211 -35.04 11.92 23.51
N ARG A 212 -35.70 11.93 24.68
CA ARG A 212 -37.14 11.69 24.80
C ARG A 212 -37.92 12.75 24.02
N GLY A 213 -38.86 12.32 23.19
CA GLY A 213 -39.77 13.21 22.44
C GLY A 213 -41.23 12.74 22.46
N GLY A 214 -42.16 13.69 22.47
CA GLY A 214 -43.60 13.39 22.44
C GLY A 214 -44.15 12.77 23.72
N ILE A 215 -45.36 12.20 23.63
CA ILE A 215 -46.08 11.67 24.80
C ILE A 215 -45.54 10.31 25.23
N TYR A 216 -45.09 9.50 24.28
CA TYR A 216 -44.56 8.15 24.51
C TYR A 216 -43.04 8.12 24.66
N GLY A 217 -42.36 9.21 24.29
CA GLY A 217 -40.92 9.34 24.36
C GLY A 217 -40.19 8.93 23.07
N PHE A 218 -40.84 8.17 22.19
CA PHE A 218 -40.34 7.74 20.88
C PHE A 218 -40.94 8.55 19.71
N ASP A 219 -41.76 9.57 20.02
CA ASP A 219 -42.60 10.31 19.08
C ASP A 219 -42.32 11.82 19.11
N PRO A 220 -41.06 12.26 18.89
CA PRO A 220 -40.77 13.69 18.83
C PRO A 220 -41.66 14.37 17.77
N PRO A 221 -42.20 15.57 18.06
CA PRO A 221 -42.99 16.30 17.07
C PRO A 221 -42.11 16.65 15.87
N ALA A 222 -42.71 16.69 14.68
CA ALA A 222 -42.00 16.97 13.43
C ALA A 222 -41.14 18.25 13.48
N SER A 223 -41.60 19.28 14.20
CA SER A 223 -40.87 20.54 14.41
C SER A 223 -39.54 20.38 15.17
N SER A 224 -39.33 19.28 15.88
CA SER A 224 -38.09 19.00 16.63
C SER A 224 -37.11 18.13 15.85
N VAL A 225 -37.53 17.46 14.78
CA VAL A 225 -36.69 16.51 14.04
C VAL A 225 -35.39 17.17 13.56
N ASP A 226 -35.47 18.34 12.91
CA ASP A 226 -34.29 19.09 12.43
C ASP A 226 -33.28 19.36 13.56
N ARG A 227 -33.76 19.81 14.73
CA ARG A 227 -32.91 20.07 15.89
C ARG A 227 -32.26 18.78 16.40
N LEU A 228 -33.04 17.69 16.48
CA LEU A 228 -32.59 16.40 17.03
C LEU A 228 -31.53 15.75 16.12
N VAL A 229 -31.71 15.75 14.80
CA VAL A 229 -30.72 15.16 13.88
C VAL A 229 -29.42 15.97 13.86
N LYS A 230 -29.51 17.31 13.90
CA LYS A 230 -28.34 18.20 14.00
C LYS A 230 -27.58 18.02 15.30
N GLU A 231 -28.26 18.00 16.44
CA GLU A 231 -27.58 17.79 17.72
C GLU A 231 -26.93 16.40 17.78
N THR A 232 -27.61 15.37 17.26
CA THR A 232 -27.06 14.01 17.18
C THR A 232 -25.78 13.99 16.35
N TRP A 233 -25.78 14.61 15.16
CA TRP A 233 -24.60 14.70 14.32
C TRP A 233 -23.42 15.41 14.99
N VAL A 234 -23.66 16.50 15.71
CA VAL A 234 -22.61 17.19 16.48
C VAL A 234 -21.91 16.23 17.45
N GLY A 235 -22.69 15.37 18.12
CA GLY A 235 -22.13 14.31 18.98
C GLY A 235 -21.34 13.28 18.20
N ILE A 236 -21.92 12.72 17.13
CA ILE A 236 -21.27 11.71 16.27
C ILE A 236 -19.95 12.23 15.69
N ARG A 237 -19.94 13.47 15.19
CA ARG A 237 -18.73 14.13 14.65
C ARG A 237 -17.64 14.27 15.70
N ALA A 238 -18.00 14.67 16.93
CA ALA A 238 -17.03 14.80 18.01
C ALA A 238 -16.48 13.43 18.46
N MET A 239 -17.33 12.40 18.51
CA MET A 239 -16.90 11.02 18.77
C MET A 239 -15.94 10.54 17.68
N GLY A 240 -16.30 10.71 16.40
CA GLY A 240 -15.45 10.33 15.26
C GLY A 240 -14.08 11.01 15.29
N LYS A 241 -14.04 12.32 15.55
CA LYS A 241 -12.79 13.07 15.74
C LYS A 241 -11.93 12.56 16.89
N LYS A 242 -12.55 12.14 18.00
CA LYS A 242 -11.81 11.59 19.13
C LYS A 242 -11.23 10.21 18.80
N VAL A 243 -11.95 9.41 18.01
CA VAL A 243 -11.47 8.12 17.49
C VAL A 243 -10.27 8.32 16.58
N THR A 244 -10.29 9.28 15.64
CA THR A 244 -9.16 9.51 14.73
C THR A 244 -7.86 9.85 15.46
N VAL A 245 -7.96 10.53 16.61
CA VAL A 245 -6.82 10.84 17.47
C VAL A 245 -6.33 9.62 18.27
N LYS A 246 -7.23 8.79 18.80
CA LYS A 246 -6.87 7.63 19.64
C LYS A 246 -6.38 6.43 18.84
N TYR A 247 -6.88 6.25 17.63
CA TYR A 247 -6.58 5.10 16.78
C TYR A 247 -5.92 5.57 15.47
N PRO A 248 -4.72 6.17 15.49
CA PRO A 248 -4.06 6.59 14.25
C PRO A 248 -3.70 5.34 13.42
N LEU A 249 -4.33 5.17 12.26
CA LEU A 249 -4.21 3.96 11.42
C LEU A 249 -3.02 4.00 10.46
N ALA A 250 -2.18 5.02 10.58
CA ALA A 250 -1.50 5.60 9.45
C ALA A 250 0.02 5.56 9.66
N TYR A 251 0.72 4.71 8.91
CA TYR A 251 2.18 4.79 8.84
C TYR A 251 2.57 6.22 8.46
N LYS A 252 3.48 6.80 9.25
CA LYS A 252 3.98 8.15 9.01
C LYS A 252 5.27 8.10 8.23
N LEU A 253 5.42 9.01 7.27
CA LEU A 253 6.65 9.17 6.53
C LEU A 253 7.42 10.37 7.08
N TYR A 254 8.59 10.09 7.62
CA TYR A 254 9.54 11.10 8.07
C TYR A 254 10.65 11.29 7.04
N GLU A 255 11.11 12.52 6.91
CA GLU A 255 12.38 12.85 6.29
C GLU A 255 13.38 13.20 7.40
N VAL A 256 14.54 12.55 7.40
CA VAL A 256 15.60 12.76 8.38
C VAL A 256 16.88 13.20 7.67
N VAL A 257 17.66 14.05 8.34
CA VAL A 257 18.94 14.54 7.82
C VAL A 257 20.03 14.24 8.83
N THR A 258 21.08 13.56 8.39
CA THR A 258 22.26 13.32 9.24
C THR A 258 23.39 14.26 8.89
N GLU A 259 23.99 14.86 9.91
CA GLU A 259 25.10 15.83 9.77
C GLU A 259 26.45 15.19 10.12
N THR A 260 26.44 14.02 10.77
CA THR A 260 27.66 13.35 11.24
C THR A 260 27.64 11.85 10.95
N ILE A 261 28.82 11.24 10.85
CA ILE A 261 28.98 9.79 10.72
C ILE A 261 28.34 9.04 11.90
N ALA A 262 28.38 9.62 13.11
CA ALA A 262 27.76 9.02 14.30
C ALA A 262 26.24 8.94 14.16
N GLN A 263 25.58 10.01 13.71
CA GLN A 263 24.14 10.03 13.46
C GLN A 263 23.74 9.04 12.35
N ARG A 264 24.51 8.99 11.26
CA ARG A 264 24.33 7.98 10.21
C ARG A 264 24.38 6.56 10.77
N ASN A 265 25.41 6.26 11.56
CA ASN A 265 25.59 4.93 12.12
C ASN A 265 24.45 4.57 13.08
N ALA A 266 23.91 5.54 13.83
CA ALA A 266 22.73 5.33 14.68
C ALA A 266 21.48 4.98 13.85
N LEU A 267 21.20 5.70 12.75
CA LEU A 267 20.09 5.35 11.85
C LEU A 267 20.28 3.99 11.17
N ASN A 268 21.51 3.66 10.75
CA ASN A 268 21.82 2.35 10.19
C ASN A 268 21.59 1.22 11.20
N ALA A 269 21.87 1.45 12.49
CA ALA A 269 21.57 0.49 13.54
C ALA A 269 20.06 0.28 13.68
N LEU A 270 19.26 1.36 13.72
CA LEU A 270 17.80 1.26 13.76
C LEU A 270 17.25 0.47 12.56
N ALA A 271 17.77 0.70 11.37
CA ALA A 271 17.36 -0.03 10.16
C ALA A 271 17.68 -1.53 10.21
N GLN A 272 18.72 -1.93 10.94
CA GLN A 272 19.15 -3.33 11.03
C GLN A 272 18.49 -4.07 12.21
N GLU A 273 18.35 -3.39 13.34
CA GLU A 273 17.90 -3.96 14.61
C GLU A 273 16.37 -3.89 14.77
N ASP A 274 15.72 -2.89 14.19
CA ASP A 274 14.29 -2.60 14.34
C ASP A 274 13.55 -2.58 12.98
N ALA A 275 13.95 -3.47 12.06
CA ALA A 275 13.38 -3.56 10.71
C ALA A 275 11.86 -3.88 10.68
N ASP A 276 11.30 -4.39 11.78
CA ASP A 276 9.86 -4.58 11.96
C ASP A 276 9.11 -3.28 12.32
N LYS A 277 9.83 -2.26 12.78
CA LYS A 277 9.28 -0.97 13.26
C LYS A 277 9.45 0.15 12.24
N TYR A 278 10.57 0.13 11.51
CA TYR A 278 10.99 1.20 10.61
C TYR A 278 11.38 0.63 9.24
N ASP A 279 10.77 1.14 8.18
CA ASP A 279 11.22 0.88 6.81
C ASP A 279 11.89 2.13 6.26
N PHE A 280 13.19 2.04 6.01
CA PHE A 280 13.94 3.16 5.47
C PHE A 280 14.09 3.03 3.96
N LEU A 281 13.53 4.00 3.27
CA LEU A 281 13.44 4.01 1.81
C LEU A 281 14.75 4.45 1.14
N SER A 282 15.62 5.21 1.83
CA SER A 282 16.84 5.78 1.22
C SER A 282 18.05 5.92 2.17
N LEU A 283 18.34 4.89 2.98
CA LEU A 283 19.47 4.85 3.95
C LEU A 283 20.87 5.11 3.37
N SER A 284 21.11 4.76 2.13
CA SER A 284 22.46 4.73 1.53
C SER A 284 23.10 6.13 1.35
N ARG A 285 22.34 7.22 1.53
CA ARG A 285 22.75 8.59 1.16
C ARG A 285 23.22 9.47 2.33
N LEU A 286 23.42 8.89 3.50
CA LEU A 286 23.53 9.60 4.79
C LEU A 286 24.82 10.43 5.00
N HIS A 287 25.62 10.71 3.97
CA HIS A 287 26.72 11.68 4.09
C HIS A 287 26.42 13.05 3.48
N THR A 288 25.39 13.17 2.62
CA THR A 288 25.05 14.43 1.93
C THR A 288 23.55 14.65 1.69
N GLN A 289 22.67 13.67 1.95
CA GLN A 289 21.26 13.78 1.59
C GLN A 289 20.26 13.30 2.65
N LYS A 290 19.00 13.66 2.41
CA LYS A 290 17.81 13.32 3.20
C LYS A 290 17.48 11.83 3.09
N ALA A 291 17.16 11.18 4.21
CA ALA A 291 16.62 9.83 4.23
C ALA A 291 15.12 9.84 4.52
N ARG A 292 14.34 9.00 3.84
CA ARG A 292 12.92 8.81 4.13
C ARG A 292 12.70 7.55 4.96
N VAL A 293 11.91 7.67 6.02
CA VAL A 293 11.66 6.60 7.00
C VAL A 293 10.16 6.47 7.22
N LEU A 294 9.63 5.29 6.91
CA LEU A 294 8.27 4.91 7.20
C LEU A 294 8.21 4.34 8.62
N VAL A 295 7.31 4.89 9.44
CA VAL A 295 7.22 4.58 10.86
C VAL A 295 5.83 4.03 11.17
N ALA A 296 5.78 2.86 11.77
CA ALA A 296 4.53 2.26 12.22
C ALA A 296 3.86 3.14 13.30
N PRO A 297 2.52 3.24 13.33
CA PRO A 297 1.81 4.12 14.27
C PRO A 297 2.19 3.91 15.74
N ALA A 298 2.38 2.65 16.15
CA ALA A 298 2.74 2.28 17.51
C ALA A 298 4.14 2.76 17.94
N HIS A 299 4.99 3.16 16.99
CA HIS A 299 6.39 3.53 17.23
C HIS A 299 6.72 4.99 16.90
N ASP A 300 5.72 5.79 16.52
CA ASP A 300 5.91 7.20 16.17
C ASP A 300 6.54 8.02 17.31
N GLU A 301 5.97 7.92 18.52
CA GLU A 301 6.48 8.67 19.67
C GLU A 301 7.90 8.24 20.05
N SER A 302 8.18 6.93 20.05
CA SER A 302 9.51 6.41 20.35
C SER A 302 10.54 6.81 19.29
N PHE A 303 10.15 6.82 18.01
CA PHE A 303 11.03 7.23 16.93
C PHE A 303 11.40 8.70 17.03
N GLN A 304 10.42 9.58 17.25
CA GLN A 304 10.67 11.01 17.45
C GLN A 304 11.54 11.26 18.69
N ALA A 305 11.35 10.51 19.77
CA ALA A 305 12.18 10.61 20.96
C ALA A 305 13.63 10.24 20.66
N GLU A 306 13.87 9.16 19.91
CA GLU A 306 15.22 8.71 19.54
C GLU A 306 15.93 9.77 18.66
N LEU A 307 15.24 10.29 17.64
CA LEU A 307 15.80 11.33 16.78
C LEU A 307 16.17 12.60 17.58
N ARG A 308 15.32 13.03 18.53
CA ARG A 308 15.61 14.17 19.41
C ARG A 308 16.81 13.90 20.33
N ASN A 309 16.92 12.68 20.86
CA ASN A 309 18.03 12.27 21.73
C ASN A 309 19.37 12.31 20.97
N GLN A 310 19.39 11.81 19.73
CA GLN A 310 20.56 11.83 18.83
C GLN A 310 20.79 13.19 18.15
N LYS A 311 19.92 14.17 18.41
CA LYS A 311 19.91 15.51 17.78
C LYS A 311 19.89 15.44 16.25
N ILE A 312 19.14 14.49 15.69
CA ILE A 312 18.95 14.32 14.26
C ILE A 312 17.78 15.20 13.83
N PRO A 313 17.98 16.19 12.93
CA PRO A 313 16.87 16.94 12.35
C PRO A 313 15.91 16.04 11.58
N PHE A 314 14.60 16.27 11.76
CA PHE A 314 13.56 15.53 11.04
C PHE A 314 12.34 16.38 10.73
N GLU A 315 11.62 15.97 9.69
CA GLU A 315 10.37 16.58 9.23
C GLU A 315 9.34 15.48 8.96
N LEU A 316 8.11 15.66 9.44
CA LEU A 316 7.00 14.79 9.09
C LEU A 316 6.51 15.17 7.69
N LYS A 317 6.71 14.29 6.72
CA LYS A 317 6.33 14.50 5.31
C LYS A 317 4.92 14.02 5.00
N ASN A 318 4.51 12.91 5.59
CA ASN A 318 3.18 12.36 5.38
C ASN A 318 2.63 11.76 6.68
N THR A 319 1.43 12.18 7.07
CA THR A 319 0.73 11.69 8.26
C THR A 319 0.01 10.36 8.04
N ASN A 320 -0.29 10.01 6.78
CA ASN A 320 -0.89 8.76 6.35
C ASN A 320 -0.37 8.29 5.00
N PHE A 321 0.80 7.67 5.04
CA PHE A 321 1.45 7.10 3.87
C PHE A 321 0.66 5.92 3.27
N GLY A 322 -0.08 5.17 4.09
CA GLY A 322 -0.94 4.08 3.62
C GLY A 322 -1.98 4.54 2.60
N ARG A 323 -2.53 5.75 2.77
CA ARG A 323 -3.46 6.37 1.81
C ARG A 323 -2.77 6.73 0.49
N THR A 324 -1.54 7.24 0.52
CA THR A 324 -0.78 7.53 -0.71
C THR A 324 -0.62 6.27 -1.55
N ILE A 325 -0.17 5.18 -0.92
CA ILE A 325 -0.02 3.89 -1.58
C ILE A 325 -1.35 3.31 -2.08
N GLN A 326 -2.42 3.42 -1.29
CA GLN A 326 -3.75 2.97 -1.72
C GLN A 326 -4.23 3.75 -2.96
N THR A 327 -4.04 5.07 -2.97
CA THR A 327 -4.42 5.94 -4.09
C THR A 327 -3.64 5.59 -5.35
N GLU A 328 -2.32 5.38 -5.23
CA GLU A 328 -1.46 4.99 -6.33
C GLU A 328 -1.89 3.65 -6.96
N VAL A 329 -2.10 2.61 -6.13
CA VAL A 329 -2.51 1.28 -6.61
C VAL A 329 -3.90 1.33 -7.27
N LEU A 330 -4.84 2.07 -6.69
CA LEU A 330 -6.16 2.28 -7.29
C LEU A 330 -6.06 3.01 -8.63
N GLN A 331 -5.26 4.07 -8.71
CA GLN A 331 -5.04 4.82 -9.94
C GLN A 331 -4.46 3.92 -11.04
N ASN A 332 -3.43 3.13 -10.73
CA ASN A 332 -2.83 2.22 -11.70
C ASN A 332 -3.83 1.12 -12.15
N ARG A 333 -4.64 0.58 -11.23
CA ARG A 333 -5.71 -0.38 -11.55
C ARG A 333 -6.77 0.23 -12.47
N MET A 334 -7.20 1.46 -12.21
CA MET A 334 -8.16 2.17 -13.06
C MET A 334 -7.57 2.42 -14.46
N LEU A 335 -6.31 2.83 -14.55
CA LEU A 335 -5.65 3.04 -15.84
C LEU A 335 -5.49 1.76 -16.63
N ARG A 336 -5.19 0.63 -15.98
CA ARG A 336 -5.18 -0.71 -16.61
C ARG A 336 -6.52 -1.07 -17.24
N GLN A 337 -7.63 -0.77 -16.55
CA GLN A 337 -8.97 -1.01 -17.07
C GLN A 337 -9.34 -0.04 -18.21
N ALA A 338 -8.97 1.24 -18.08
CA ALA A 338 -9.27 2.25 -19.08
C ALA A 338 -8.43 2.13 -20.36
N LYS A 339 -7.20 1.60 -20.24
CA LYS A 339 -6.23 1.45 -21.32
C LYS A 339 -5.65 0.02 -21.31
N PRO A 340 -6.48 -1.00 -21.61
CA PRO A 340 -6.03 -2.39 -21.61
C PRO A 340 -5.03 -2.63 -22.75
N TYR A 341 -4.00 -3.44 -22.48
CA TYR A 341 -3.11 -3.92 -23.53
C TYR A 341 -3.67 -5.24 -24.10
N ASN A 342 -3.85 -5.29 -25.42
CA ASN A 342 -4.45 -6.45 -26.09
C ASN A 342 -3.41 -7.46 -26.63
N GLY A 343 -2.13 -7.31 -26.27
CA GLY A 343 -1.05 -8.20 -26.71
C GLY A 343 -0.37 -7.81 -28.02
N THR A 344 -0.71 -6.68 -28.63
CA THR A 344 -0.07 -6.17 -29.86
C THR A 344 0.12 -4.66 -29.83
N GLY A 345 1.18 -4.18 -30.44
CA GLY A 345 1.50 -2.75 -30.54
C GLY A 345 2.37 -2.24 -29.39
N ARG A 346 2.75 -0.96 -29.48
CA ARG A 346 3.66 -0.28 -28.55
C ARG A 346 3.06 -0.18 -27.14
N LEU A 347 3.85 -0.54 -26.13
CA LEU A 347 3.59 -0.11 -24.76
C LEU A 347 4.02 1.36 -24.62
N GLY A 348 3.07 2.23 -24.29
CA GLY A 348 3.30 3.68 -24.15
C GLY A 348 3.75 4.10 -22.75
N THR A 349 3.50 5.36 -22.41
CA THR A 349 3.90 6.00 -21.14
C THR A 349 2.70 6.38 -20.27
N GLU A 350 1.52 5.79 -20.53
CA GLU A 350 0.27 6.15 -19.87
C GLU A 350 0.05 5.54 -18.49
N ARG A 351 0.78 4.46 -18.15
CA ARG A 351 0.63 3.66 -16.92
C ARG A 351 1.78 2.69 -16.75
N TYR A 352 1.84 2.03 -15.60
CA TYR A 352 2.74 0.89 -15.37
C TYR A 352 2.12 -0.41 -15.86
N TYR A 353 2.91 -1.19 -16.59
CA TYR A 353 2.50 -2.46 -17.19
C TYR A 353 2.81 -3.65 -16.27
N SER A 354 2.09 -4.75 -16.45
CA SER A 354 2.42 -6.03 -15.80
C SER A 354 3.56 -6.73 -16.55
N HIS A 355 4.20 -7.69 -15.87
CA HIS A 355 5.19 -8.57 -16.47
C HIS A 355 4.65 -9.31 -17.69
N ASP A 356 3.40 -9.78 -17.61
CA ASP A 356 2.76 -10.51 -18.71
C ASP A 356 2.51 -9.59 -19.93
N GLU A 357 2.09 -8.35 -19.71
CA GLU A 357 1.94 -7.36 -20.79
C GLU A 357 3.29 -7.05 -21.45
N ILE A 358 4.35 -6.91 -20.65
CA ILE A 358 5.71 -6.68 -21.15
C ILE A 358 6.20 -7.89 -21.96
N ASN A 359 6.01 -9.11 -21.46
CA ASN A 359 6.36 -10.33 -22.19
C ASN A 359 5.59 -10.48 -23.51
N ALA A 360 4.31 -10.13 -23.54
CA ALA A 360 3.50 -10.14 -24.75
C ALA A 360 3.98 -9.08 -25.76
N TYR A 361 4.43 -7.92 -25.28
CA TYR A 361 5.04 -6.90 -26.13
C TYR A 361 6.35 -7.37 -26.79
N LEU A 362 7.20 -8.12 -26.06
CA LEU A 362 8.41 -8.72 -26.66
C LEU A 362 8.07 -9.73 -27.75
N ASP A 363 7.05 -10.56 -27.54
CA ASP A 363 6.56 -11.54 -28.53
C ASP A 363 6.06 -10.83 -29.80
N ASP A 364 5.28 -9.76 -29.62
CA ASP A 364 4.73 -8.94 -30.71
C ASP A 364 5.85 -8.24 -31.52
N LEU A 365 6.86 -7.68 -30.85
CA LEU A 365 8.01 -7.05 -31.53
C LEU A 365 8.79 -8.06 -32.38
N ALA A 366 9.07 -9.25 -31.86
CA ALA A 366 9.75 -10.30 -32.62
C ALA A 366 8.94 -10.76 -33.83
N ALA A 367 7.61 -10.81 -33.72
CA ALA A 367 6.73 -11.13 -34.83
C ALA A 367 6.68 -10.02 -35.91
N ARG A 368 6.68 -8.74 -35.51
CA ARG A 368 6.62 -7.60 -36.43
C ARG A 368 7.95 -7.26 -37.08
N TYR A 369 9.06 -7.51 -36.40
CA TYR A 369 10.42 -7.14 -36.86
C TYR A 369 11.39 -8.34 -36.85
N PRO A 370 11.07 -9.46 -37.52
CA PRO A 370 11.81 -10.73 -37.37
C PRO A 370 13.25 -10.70 -37.89
N THR A 371 13.64 -9.68 -38.68
CA THR A 371 15.03 -9.50 -39.13
C THR A 371 15.89 -8.72 -38.14
N ARG A 372 15.27 -7.99 -37.21
CA ARG A 372 15.95 -7.09 -36.26
C ARG A 372 15.77 -7.51 -34.80
N VAL A 373 14.75 -8.30 -34.51
CA VAL A 373 14.35 -8.65 -33.15
C VAL A 373 14.20 -10.16 -33.01
N SER A 374 14.78 -10.69 -31.94
CA SER A 374 14.51 -12.03 -31.42
C SER A 374 14.36 -11.96 -29.91
N TYR A 375 13.71 -12.95 -29.30
CA TYR A 375 13.68 -13.10 -27.85
C TYR A 375 14.13 -14.49 -27.43
N GLU A 376 14.62 -14.62 -26.21
CA GLU A 376 14.97 -15.90 -25.62
C GLU A 376 14.32 -16.05 -24.25
N VAL A 377 13.78 -17.24 -23.97
CA VAL A 377 13.37 -17.62 -22.62
C VAL A 377 14.61 -18.05 -21.85
N VAL A 378 15.08 -17.17 -20.97
CA VAL A 378 16.36 -17.32 -20.27
C VAL A 378 16.24 -18.04 -18.93
N GLY A 379 15.02 -18.23 -18.43
CA GLY A 379 14.77 -18.99 -17.22
C GLY A 379 13.39 -18.73 -16.64
N LYS A 380 13.24 -19.09 -15.36
CA LYS A 380 12.05 -18.82 -14.57
C LYS A 380 12.41 -18.29 -13.20
N THR A 381 11.55 -17.45 -12.66
CA THR A 381 11.59 -17.01 -11.26
C THR A 381 11.25 -18.15 -10.30
N TYR A 382 11.38 -17.91 -9.00
CA TYR A 382 11.02 -18.88 -7.96
C TYR A 382 9.55 -19.34 -8.04
N GLU A 383 8.61 -18.41 -8.24
CA GLU A 383 7.17 -18.70 -8.40
C GLU A 383 6.83 -19.17 -9.83
N GLY A 384 7.82 -19.34 -10.70
CA GLY A 384 7.68 -20.00 -12.00
C GLY A 384 7.32 -19.08 -13.17
N ARG A 385 7.40 -17.76 -13.01
CA ARG A 385 7.20 -16.79 -14.11
C ARG A 385 8.35 -16.86 -15.09
N ILE A 386 8.04 -16.82 -16.38
CA ILE A 386 9.03 -16.87 -17.45
C ILE A 386 9.79 -15.54 -17.50
N LEU A 387 11.11 -15.61 -17.55
CA LEU A 387 11.98 -14.47 -17.83
C LEU A 387 12.41 -14.51 -19.31
N LYS A 388 12.28 -13.37 -20.00
CA LYS A 388 12.64 -13.23 -21.41
C LYS A 388 13.63 -12.09 -21.62
N THR A 389 14.66 -12.35 -22.40
CA THR A 389 15.48 -11.30 -23.01
C THR A 389 14.97 -10.98 -24.41
N ILE A 390 15.16 -9.75 -24.86
CA ILE A 390 15.03 -9.35 -26.26
C ILE A 390 16.41 -8.97 -26.79
N THR A 391 16.77 -9.49 -27.96
CA THR A 391 17.98 -9.09 -28.70
C THR A 391 17.57 -8.24 -29.89
N ILE A 392 18.13 -7.04 -29.97
CA ILE A 392 17.84 -6.03 -31.00
C ILE A 392 19.11 -5.77 -31.80
N THR A 393 19.00 -5.83 -33.13
CA THR A 393 20.07 -5.55 -34.09
C THR A 393 19.55 -4.67 -35.24
N ASN A 394 20.44 -4.19 -36.11
CA ASN A 394 20.05 -3.41 -37.30
C ASN A 394 19.50 -4.26 -38.46
N GLY A 395 19.64 -5.59 -38.39
CA GLY A 395 19.12 -6.54 -39.38
C GLY A 395 20.00 -6.72 -40.63
N ASP A 396 21.28 -6.37 -40.55
CA ASP A 396 22.27 -6.56 -41.62
C ASP A 396 22.79 -8.01 -41.75
N GLY A 397 22.41 -8.89 -40.82
CA GLY A 397 22.82 -10.29 -40.78
C GLY A 397 24.24 -10.51 -40.24
N VAL A 398 24.94 -9.47 -39.78
CA VAL A 398 26.27 -9.60 -39.16
C VAL A 398 26.12 -10.15 -37.75
N THR A 399 26.75 -11.29 -37.49
CA THR A 399 26.75 -11.96 -36.19
C THR A 399 27.99 -11.61 -35.36
N GLY A 400 27.87 -11.63 -34.03
CA GLY A 400 29.02 -11.45 -33.14
C GLY A 400 29.44 -9.98 -32.99
N LYS A 401 28.50 -9.04 -33.10
CA LYS A 401 28.67 -7.62 -32.75
C LYS A 401 29.09 -7.44 -31.29
N ASN A 402 29.50 -6.23 -30.90
CA ASN A 402 29.62 -5.91 -29.48
C ASN A 402 28.24 -5.89 -28.82
N VAL A 403 28.16 -5.96 -27.48
CA VAL A 403 26.88 -6.02 -26.77
C VAL A 403 26.76 -4.92 -25.72
N VAL A 404 25.57 -4.31 -25.73
CA VAL A 404 25.00 -3.63 -24.57
C VAL A 404 24.01 -4.60 -23.91
N PHE A 405 24.26 -4.98 -22.66
CA PHE A 405 23.31 -5.70 -21.82
C PHE A 405 22.64 -4.73 -20.87
N MET A 406 21.32 -4.64 -20.91
CA MET A 406 20.54 -3.75 -20.04
C MET A 406 19.42 -4.50 -19.34
N ASP A 407 19.15 -4.16 -18.10
CA ASP A 407 18.03 -4.72 -17.36
C ASP A 407 17.34 -3.71 -16.43
N GLY A 408 16.21 -4.14 -15.89
CA GLY A 408 15.43 -3.39 -14.93
C GLY A 408 14.65 -4.27 -13.97
N ALA A 409 14.03 -3.61 -12.99
CA ALA A 409 13.27 -4.22 -11.91
C ALA A 409 14.06 -5.30 -11.15
N PHE A 410 15.32 -5.02 -10.77
CA PHE A 410 16.01 -5.82 -9.75
C PHE A 410 15.27 -5.71 -8.42
N HIS A 411 14.96 -4.49 -7.98
CA HIS A 411 14.07 -4.28 -6.84
C HIS A 411 12.65 -4.02 -7.31
N ALA A 412 11.71 -4.76 -6.73
CA ALA A 412 10.33 -4.81 -7.23
C ALA A 412 9.56 -3.49 -7.13
N ARG A 413 9.79 -2.70 -6.08
CA ARG A 413 9.09 -1.42 -5.84
C ARG A 413 9.44 -0.30 -6.82
N GLU A 414 10.49 -0.47 -7.62
CA GLU A 414 11.10 0.57 -8.47
C GLU A 414 10.42 0.65 -9.84
N TRP A 415 9.11 0.90 -9.88
CA TRP A 415 8.28 0.73 -11.09
C TRP A 415 8.71 1.57 -12.31
N ILE A 416 9.41 2.68 -12.09
CA ILE A 416 9.93 3.51 -13.20
C ILE A 416 11.10 2.85 -13.94
N SER A 417 11.82 1.92 -13.30
CA SER A 417 12.90 1.15 -13.91
C SER A 417 12.41 0.30 -15.09
N PRO A 418 11.47 -0.67 -14.92
CA PRO A 418 10.99 -1.46 -16.05
C PRO A 418 10.26 -0.60 -17.09
N ALA A 419 9.59 0.49 -16.69
CA ALA A 419 9.00 1.44 -17.63
C ALA A 419 10.04 2.09 -18.56
N THR A 420 11.20 2.45 -18.01
CA THR A 420 12.34 3.02 -18.77
C THR A 420 12.93 1.99 -19.72
N VAL A 421 13.13 0.76 -19.26
CA VAL A 421 13.68 -0.32 -20.08
C VAL A 421 12.77 -0.66 -21.26
N VAL A 422 11.44 -0.72 -21.02
CA VAL A 422 10.44 -0.90 -22.08
C VAL A 422 10.43 0.28 -23.06
N TYR A 423 10.58 1.52 -22.57
CA TYR A 423 10.69 2.69 -23.44
C TYR A 423 11.92 2.60 -24.35
N ALA A 424 13.09 2.25 -23.82
CA ALA A 424 14.31 2.07 -24.59
C ALA A 424 14.18 0.99 -25.68
N ILE A 425 13.49 -0.13 -25.39
CA ILE A 425 13.15 -1.13 -26.40
C ILE A 425 12.31 -0.52 -27.54
N GLY A 426 11.29 0.25 -27.21
CA GLY A 426 10.45 0.94 -28.21
C GLY A 426 11.27 1.90 -29.08
N GLU A 427 12.21 2.63 -28.49
CA GLU A 427 13.09 3.54 -29.24
C GLU A 427 14.02 2.77 -30.18
N LEU A 428 14.65 1.69 -29.73
CA LEU A 428 15.57 0.89 -30.56
C LEU A 428 14.85 0.14 -31.70
N VAL A 429 13.62 -0.36 -31.45
CA VAL A 429 12.90 -1.19 -32.43
C VAL A 429 11.97 -0.36 -33.31
N GLU A 430 11.05 0.40 -32.70
CA GLU A 430 9.95 1.07 -33.39
C GLU A 430 10.33 2.48 -33.84
N ASN A 431 11.29 3.14 -33.17
CA ASN A 431 11.90 4.41 -33.60
C ASN A 431 13.30 4.21 -34.23
N PHE A 432 13.50 3.07 -34.89
CA PHE A 432 14.79 2.63 -35.41
C PHE A 432 15.53 3.67 -36.25
N GLU A 433 14.86 4.35 -37.18
CA GLU A 433 15.51 5.31 -38.09
C GLU A 433 16.17 6.48 -37.34
N ALA A 434 15.67 6.83 -36.14
CA ALA A 434 16.26 7.87 -35.31
C ALA A 434 17.49 7.38 -34.51
N HIS A 435 17.71 6.06 -34.43
CA HIS A 435 18.61 5.41 -33.48
C HIS A 435 19.44 4.26 -34.09
N ALA A 436 19.42 4.11 -35.42
CA ALA A 436 20.08 3.01 -36.14
C ALA A 436 21.60 2.96 -35.88
N GLU A 437 22.21 4.11 -35.60
CA GLU A 437 23.62 4.24 -35.27
C GLU A 437 24.03 3.47 -34.00
N LEU A 438 23.10 3.22 -33.07
CA LEU A 438 23.34 2.42 -31.86
C LEU A 438 23.41 0.92 -32.15
N LEU A 439 22.98 0.48 -33.33
CA LEU A 439 22.81 -0.92 -33.71
C LEU A 439 23.74 -1.35 -34.85
N GLN A 440 24.61 -0.45 -35.31
CA GLN A 440 25.52 -0.70 -36.43
C GLN A 440 26.54 -1.78 -36.06
N ASP A 441 27.30 -1.53 -35.00
CA ASP A 441 28.39 -2.40 -34.51
C ASP A 441 28.02 -3.15 -33.23
N TYR A 442 26.79 -2.97 -32.75
CA TYR A 442 26.30 -3.46 -31.46
C TYR A 442 24.95 -4.17 -31.58
N ASP A 443 24.78 -5.22 -30.79
CA ASP A 443 23.46 -5.74 -30.45
C ASP A 443 23.08 -5.28 -29.03
N TRP A 444 21.79 -5.00 -28.82
CA TRP A 444 21.26 -4.72 -27.49
C TRP A 444 20.52 -5.95 -26.99
N VAL A 445 21.00 -6.53 -25.89
CA VAL A 445 20.33 -7.62 -25.17
C VAL A 445 19.67 -7.00 -23.95
N ILE A 446 18.37 -7.17 -23.79
CA ILE A 446 17.62 -6.45 -22.75
C ILE A 446 16.72 -7.42 -21.97
N LEU A 447 16.79 -7.39 -20.64
CA LEU A 447 15.91 -8.11 -19.70
C LEU A 447 15.01 -7.11 -18.96
N PRO A 448 13.76 -6.87 -19.39
CA PRO A 448 12.96 -5.76 -18.87
C PRO A 448 12.56 -5.87 -17.39
N VAL A 449 12.27 -7.09 -16.94
CA VAL A 449 11.81 -7.37 -15.58
C VAL A 449 12.58 -8.57 -15.05
N MET A 450 13.61 -8.32 -14.25
CA MET A 450 14.44 -9.36 -13.65
C MET A 450 13.72 -10.05 -12.48
N ASN A 451 13.23 -9.28 -11.51
CA ASN A 451 12.50 -9.78 -10.35
C ASN A 451 10.98 -9.78 -10.61
N ALA A 452 10.52 -10.63 -11.53
CA ALA A 452 9.12 -10.66 -11.94
C ALA A 452 8.14 -11.06 -10.81
N ASP A 453 8.58 -11.92 -9.88
CA ASP A 453 7.74 -12.31 -8.74
C ASP A 453 7.51 -11.16 -7.78
N GLY A 454 8.60 -10.49 -7.38
CA GLY A 454 8.49 -9.30 -6.54
C GLY A 454 7.69 -8.20 -7.26
N TYR A 455 7.95 -7.97 -8.55
CA TYR A 455 7.26 -6.95 -9.33
C TYR A 455 5.76 -7.19 -9.34
N GLU A 456 5.28 -8.38 -9.70
CA GLU A 456 3.86 -8.71 -9.66
C GLU A 456 3.27 -8.65 -8.24
N TYR A 457 4.04 -9.05 -7.22
CA TYR A 457 3.62 -8.94 -5.83
C TYR A 457 3.31 -7.48 -5.44
N THR A 458 4.15 -6.51 -5.84
CA THR A 458 3.89 -5.09 -5.57
C THR A 458 2.62 -4.55 -6.25
N GLN A 459 2.20 -5.16 -7.37
CA GLN A 459 1.03 -4.71 -8.14
C GLN A 459 -0.28 -5.37 -7.67
N SER A 460 -0.19 -6.37 -6.80
CA SER A 460 -1.35 -7.18 -6.37
C SER A 460 -2.23 -6.48 -5.33
N ALA A 461 -1.62 -5.74 -4.39
CA ALA A 461 -2.32 -5.00 -3.33
C ALA A 461 -1.48 -3.84 -2.78
N SER A 462 -2.15 -2.83 -2.22
CA SER A 462 -1.50 -1.68 -1.57
C SER A 462 -0.57 -2.09 -0.43
N ALA A 463 -0.92 -3.12 0.34
CA ALA A 463 -0.09 -3.64 1.43
C ALA A 463 1.31 -4.13 0.97
N PHE A 464 1.51 -4.38 -0.33
CA PHE A 464 2.73 -4.97 -0.87
C PHE A 464 3.50 -4.03 -1.80
N ARG A 465 2.99 -2.82 -2.05
CA ARG A 465 3.53 -1.88 -3.04
C ARG A 465 5.01 -1.54 -2.85
N LEU A 466 5.46 -1.51 -1.60
CA LEU A 466 6.86 -1.21 -1.24
C LEU A 466 7.77 -2.44 -1.17
N TRP A 467 7.30 -3.62 -1.56
CA TRP A 467 8.13 -4.83 -1.56
C TRP A 467 9.35 -4.67 -2.46
N ARG A 468 10.54 -5.00 -1.93
CA ARG A 468 11.83 -4.82 -2.62
C ARG A 468 12.38 -6.13 -3.21
N LYS A 469 12.37 -7.19 -2.41
CA LYS A 469 13.13 -8.44 -2.63
C LYS A 469 12.49 -9.40 -3.64
N THR A 470 13.14 -10.53 -3.89
CA THR A 470 12.52 -11.71 -4.54
C THR A 470 11.41 -12.31 -3.65
N ARG A 471 10.87 -13.49 -3.99
CA ARG A 471 9.74 -14.12 -3.27
C ARG A 471 10.03 -15.50 -2.67
N GLN A 472 11.26 -16.00 -2.76
CA GLN A 472 11.64 -17.28 -2.17
C GLN A 472 11.52 -17.27 -0.64
N PRO A 473 10.76 -18.17 0.01
CA PRO A 473 10.62 -18.22 1.47
C PRO A 473 11.87 -18.80 2.13
N VAL A 474 12.21 -18.25 3.30
CA VAL A 474 13.30 -18.71 4.16
C VAL A 474 12.78 -18.80 5.59
N THR A 475 12.82 -20.01 6.16
CA THR A 475 12.37 -20.28 7.53
C THR A 475 13.56 -20.49 8.45
N VAL A 476 13.70 -19.63 9.47
CA VAL A 476 14.73 -19.73 10.51
C VAL A 476 14.04 -19.71 11.88
N ASN A 477 14.33 -20.70 12.72
CA ASN A 477 13.77 -20.82 14.08
C ASN A 477 12.23 -20.74 14.16
N GLY A 478 11.52 -21.24 13.14
CA GLY A 478 10.06 -21.21 13.07
C GLY A 478 9.47 -19.91 12.49
N THR A 479 10.27 -18.87 12.30
CA THR A 479 9.87 -17.62 11.63
C THR A 479 10.15 -17.74 10.14
N THR A 480 9.15 -17.44 9.31
CA THR A 480 9.29 -17.44 7.84
C THR A 480 9.33 -16.01 7.32
N CYS A 481 10.43 -15.65 6.67
CA CYS A 481 10.60 -14.41 5.94
C CYS A 481 10.73 -14.70 4.44
N TYR A 482 10.37 -13.75 3.60
CA TYR A 482 10.32 -13.96 2.14
C TYR A 482 11.34 -13.07 1.45
N GLY A 483 11.98 -13.65 0.43
CA GLY A 483 12.83 -12.95 -0.51
C GLY A 483 14.25 -12.71 -0.02
N THR A 484 15.14 -12.64 -1.00
CA THR A 484 16.53 -12.18 -0.94
C THR A 484 16.63 -10.86 -1.71
N ASP A 485 17.50 -9.95 -1.30
CA ASP A 485 17.85 -8.79 -2.12
C ASP A 485 18.65 -9.31 -3.34
N PRO A 486 18.09 -9.27 -4.56
CA PRO A 486 18.75 -9.83 -5.72
C PRO A 486 20.06 -9.08 -6.03
N ASN A 487 20.18 -7.80 -5.65
CA ASN A 487 21.40 -7.01 -5.84
C ASN A 487 22.38 -7.11 -4.64
N ARG A 488 22.23 -8.15 -3.82
CA ARG A 488 23.23 -8.60 -2.82
C ARG A 488 23.62 -10.07 -2.99
N ASN A 489 23.05 -10.76 -3.98
CA ASN A 489 23.14 -12.21 -4.14
C ASN A 489 24.26 -12.67 -5.09
N PHE A 490 25.00 -11.76 -5.73
CA PHE A 490 26.04 -12.12 -6.70
C PHE A 490 27.33 -12.59 -6.02
N GLY A 491 28.05 -13.50 -6.68
CA GLY A 491 29.21 -14.20 -6.13
C GLY A 491 30.48 -13.37 -5.93
N PHE A 492 30.51 -12.11 -6.40
CA PHE A 492 31.66 -11.23 -6.23
C PHE A 492 31.55 -10.45 -4.92
N HIS A 493 32.48 -10.70 -3.99
CA HIS A 493 32.45 -10.18 -2.62
C HIS A 493 31.13 -10.47 -1.87
N TRP A 494 30.46 -11.56 -2.20
CA TRP A 494 29.18 -11.95 -1.59
C TRP A 494 29.23 -11.92 -0.06
N MET A 495 28.16 -11.42 0.55
CA MET A 495 28.01 -11.29 2.01
C MET A 495 29.08 -10.40 2.68
N GLY A 496 29.72 -9.51 1.92
CA GLY A 496 30.57 -8.44 2.42
C GLY A 496 29.79 -7.32 3.12
N LYS A 497 30.43 -6.15 3.29
CA LYS A 497 29.76 -4.97 3.87
C LYS A 497 28.59 -4.52 3.01
N GLY A 498 27.55 -3.98 3.65
CA GLY A 498 26.34 -3.50 2.95
C GLY A 498 25.31 -4.58 2.62
N ALA A 499 25.50 -5.80 3.14
CA ALA A 499 24.59 -6.92 3.00
C ALA A 499 24.25 -7.50 4.38
N SER A 500 23.11 -8.16 4.52
CA SER A 500 22.65 -8.79 5.77
C SER A 500 22.51 -10.30 5.64
N SER A 501 22.78 -11.04 6.72
CA SER A 501 22.50 -12.47 6.84
C SER A 501 21.15 -12.76 7.51
N ASN A 502 20.42 -11.73 7.94
CA ASN A 502 19.08 -11.86 8.52
C ASN A 502 18.04 -12.01 7.38
N PRO A 503 17.31 -13.13 7.27
CA PRO A 503 16.32 -13.37 6.22
C PRO A 503 15.19 -12.33 6.13
N CYS A 504 14.91 -11.64 7.24
CA CYS A 504 13.85 -10.63 7.32
C CYS A 504 14.33 -9.23 6.93
N SER A 505 15.64 -9.04 6.75
CA SER A 505 16.20 -7.77 6.30
C SER A 505 15.91 -7.53 4.82
N ASP A 506 15.72 -6.26 4.46
CA ASP A 506 15.56 -5.81 3.06
C ASP A 506 16.83 -5.93 2.22
N ILE A 507 17.99 -6.04 2.87
CA ILE A 507 19.31 -6.27 2.24
C ILE A 507 19.84 -7.69 2.53
N TYR A 508 18.94 -8.64 2.79
CA TYR A 508 19.32 -10.04 2.99
C TYR A 508 20.01 -10.59 1.74
N ALA A 509 21.24 -11.10 1.87
CA ALA A 509 22.07 -11.54 0.74
C ALA A 509 21.75 -12.95 0.23
N GLY A 510 20.83 -13.66 0.88
CA GLY A 510 20.53 -15.06 0.61
C GLY A 510 21.36 -16.02 1.46
N PRO A 511 21.05 -17.33 1.44
CA PRO A 511 21.82 -18.35 2.17
C PRO A 511 23.17 -18.67 1.53
N SER A 512 23.36 -18.36 0.24
CA SER A 512 24.59 -18.51 -0.52
C SER A 512 24.57 -17.55 -1.72
N ALA A 513 25.74 -17.24 -2.30
CA ALA A 513 25.79 -16.57 -3.59
C ALA A 513 25.00 -17.35 -4.65
N PHE A 514 24.26 -16.64 -5.50
CA PHE A 514 23.38 -17.19 -6.53
C PHE A 514 22.35 -18.20 -5.99
N SER A 515 21.85 -17.95 -4.77
CA SER A 515 20.73 -18.73 -4.22
C SER A 515 19.42 -18.47 -4.95
N GLU A 516 19.24 -17.26 -5.51
CA GLU A 516 18.02 -16.87 -6.20
C GLU A 516 18.08 -17.31 -7.67
N PRO A 517 17.02 -17.97 -8.19
CA PRO A 517 16.99 -18.37 -9.60
C PRO A 517 17.08 -17.16 -10.54
N GLU A 518 16.56 -16.00 -10.15
CA GLU A 518 16.66 -14.75 -10.91
C GLU A 518 18.11 -14.28 -11.04
N ALA A 519 18.90 -14.34 -9.95
CA ALA A 519 20.33 -13.98 -9.97
C ALA A 519 21.15 -14.97 -10.82
N VAL A 520 20.79 -16.26 -10.78
CA VAL A 520 21.38 -17.30 -11.66
C VAL A 520 21.13 -16.98 -13.13
N VAL A 521 19.92 -16.55 -13.49
CA VAL A 521 19.59 -16.17 -14.87
C VAL A 521 20.46 -15.02 -15.36
N VAL A 522 20.60 -13.95 -14.57
CA VAL A 522 21.43 -12.80 -14.95
C VAL A 522 22.90 -13.21 -15.09
N ARG A 523 23.42 -14.02 -14.17
CA ARG A 523 24.78 -14.59 -14.25
C ARG A 523 25.00 -15.34 -15.57
N ASP A 524 24.07 -16.22 -15.93
CA ASP A 524 24.21 -17.05 -17.13
C ASP A 524 24.13 -16.21 -18.42
N ILE A 525 23.31 -15.15 -18.43
CA ILE A 525 23.32 -14.16 -19.52
C ILE A 525 24.69 -13.47 -19.60
N MET A 526 25.22 -12.95 -18.48
CA MET A 526 26.54 -12.29 -18.46
C MET A 526 27.64 -13.21 -18.97
N HIS A 527 27.65 -14.47 -18.53
CA HIS A 527 28.61 -15.48 -19.01
C HIS A 527 28.47 -15.77 -20.51
N SER A 528 27.25 -15.74 -21.07
CA SER A 528 27.04 -15.92 -22.50
C SER A 528 27.52 -14.73 -23.34
N LEU A 529 27.63 -13.56 -22.72
CA LEU A 529 27.98 -12.31 -23.38
C LEU A 529 29.43 -11.87 -23.15
N ARG A 530 30.13 -12.41 -22.15
CA ARG A 530 31.47 -11.97 -21.69
C ARG A 530 32.51 -11.68 -22.77
N ASP A 531 32.51 -12.41 -23.88
CA ASP A 531 33.53 -12.26 -24.93
C ASP A 531 33.23 -11.08 -25.87
N ARG A 532 32.00 -10.53 -25.83
CA ARG A 532 31.53 -9.41 -26.65
C ARG A 532 30.80 -8.31 -25.86
N GLY A 533 30.66 -8.46 -24.55
CA GLY A 533 29.97 -7.54 -23.65
C GLY A 533 30.80 -6.29 -23.40
N ILE A 534 30.36 -5.15 -23.91
CA ILE A 534 31.05 -3.88 -23.71
C ILE A 534 30.42 -3.09 -22.58
N LEU A 535 29.08 -3.05 -22.51
CA LEU A 535 28.35 -2.26 -21.54
C LEU A 535 27.32 -3.13 -20.83
N TYR A 536 27.38 -3.18 -19.51
CA TYR A 536 26.28 -3.60 -18.64
C TYR A 536 25.65 -2.37 -18.00
N LEU A 537 24.32 -2.26 -18.07
CA LEU A 537 23.56 -1.16 -17.50
C LEU A 537 22.32 -1.68 -16.77
N THR A 538 22.34 -1.65 -15.44
CA THR A 538 21.17 -1.98 -14.62
C THR A 538 20.42 -0.71 -14.20
N ILE A 539 19.11 -0.69 -14.41
CA ILE A 539 18.25 0.47 -14.11
C ILE A 539 17.56 0.27 -12.77
N HIS A 540 17.70 1.25 -11.89
CA HIS A 540 17.14 1.29 -10.54
C HIS A 540 16.41 2.62 -10.28
N SER A 541 15.66 2.71 -9.19
CA SER A 541 15.19 4.01 -8.68
C SER A 541 15.09 3.97 -7.16
N TYR A 542 15.27 5.06 -6.41
CA TYR A 542 15.53 6.39 -6.90
C TYR A 542 16.88 6.92 -6.42
N GLY A 543 17.43 7.87 -7.19
CA GLY A 543 18.59 8.56 -6.73
C GLY A 543 19.21 9.71 -7.51
N TYR A 544 18.85 9.96 -8.77
CA TYR A 544 19.59 10.94 -9.59
C TYR A 544 21.10 10.61 -9.63
N ALA A 545 21.45 9.34 -9.84
CA ALA A 545 22.86 8.94 -9.85
C ALA A 545 23.14 7.95 -10.97
N LEU A 546 24.36 8.03 -11.49
CA LEU A 546 24.91 7.08 -12.45
C LEU A 546 26.29 6.68 -11.96
N PHE A 547 26.39 5.47 -11.42
CA PHE A 547 27.60 5.02 -10.77
C PHE A 547 28.11 3.70 -11.31
N TYR A 548 29.39 3.44 -11.03
CA TYR A 548 30.17 2.33 -11.53
C TYR A 548 30.97 1.68 -10.40
N PRO A 549 31.51 0.46 -10.61
CA PRO A 549 32.28 -0.25 -9.59
C PRO A 549 33.42 0.57 -8.96
N TRP A 550 33.81 0.30 -7.71
CA TRP A 550 33.34 -0.80 -6.88
C TRP A 550 32.29 -0.39 -5.83
N GLY A 551 31.35 -1.30 -5.56
CA GLY A 551 30.41 -1.24 -4.45
C GLY A 551 30.91 -1.94 -3.20
N TRP A 552 31.76 -2.97 -3.29
CA TRP A 552 32.23 -3.69 -2.10
C TRP A 552 33.28 -2.93 -1.26
N GLY A 553 33.97 -1.94 -1.84
CA GLY A 553 35.11 -1.25 -1.23
C GLY A 553 35.44 0.10 -1.89
N PRO A 554 36.25 0.96 -1.22
CA PRO A 554 36.54 2.32 -1.67
C PRO A 554 37.54 2.40 -2.83
N GLU A 555 38.14 1.28 -3.22
CA GLU A 555 39.07 1.22 -4.34
C GLU A 555 38.36 1.54 -5.67
N LEU A 556 39.12 2.03 -6.65
CA LEU A 556 38.65 2.23 -8.02
C LEU A 556 39.21 1.14 -8.93
N PRO A 557 38.45 0.66 -9.94
CA PRO A 557 39.00 -0.18 -11.01
C PRO A 557 40.15 0.50 -11.75
N ASP A 558 41.08 -0.27 -12.31
CA ASP A 558 42.20 0.27 -13.09
C ASP A 558 41.75 1.08 -14.33
N THR A 559 40.53 0.84 -14.83
CA THR A 559 39.92 1.53 -15.98
C THR A 559 38.80 2.50 -15.57
N TRP A 560 38.84 3.02 -14.34
CA TRP A 560 37.77 3.90 -13.83
C TRP A 560 37.63 5.20 -14.64
N GLU A 561 38.68 5.71 -15.29
CA GLU A 561 38.58 6.90 -16.14
C GLU A 561 37.66 6.66 -17.34
N ASP A 562 37.70 5.46 -17.92
CA ASP A 562 36.82 5.07 -19.01
C ASP A 562 35.37 4.96 -18.53
N LEU A 563 35.18 4.39 -17.33
CA LEU A 563 33.88 4.30 -16.67
C LEU A 563 33.31 5.70 -16.43
N HIS A 564 34.11 6.59 -15.85
CA HIS A 564 33.70 7.95 -15.50
C HIS A 564 33.37 8.78 -16.75
N GLU A 565 34.18 8.71 -17.80
CA GLU A 565 33.96 9.47 -19.03
C GLU A 565 32.60 9.15 -19.68
N VAL A 566 32.26 7.86 -19.81
CA VAL A 566 31.00 7.46 -20.44
C VAL A 566 29.80 7.82 -19.56
N ALA A 567 29.92 7.66 -18.24
CA ALA A 567 28.86 8.06 -17.31
C ALA A 567 28.61 9.59 -17.34
N MET A 568 29.66 10.39 -17.37
CA MET A 568 29.56 11.85 -17.48
C MET A 568 28.84 12.28 -18.76
N VAL A 569 29.10 11.62 -19.90
CA VAL A 569 28.38 11.90 -21.16
C VAL A 569 26.88 11.65 -21.01
N GLY A 570 26.48 10.57 -20.31
CA GLY A 570 25.08 10.28 -20.01
C GLY A 570 24.45 11.35 -19.11
N ALA A 571 25.11 11.70 -18.01
CA ALA A 571 24.62 12.69 -17.05
C ALA A 571 24.52 14.10 -17.66
N ASP A 572 25.52 14.52 -18.43
CA ASP A 572 25.51 15.81 -19.14
C ASP A 572 24.36 15.87 -20.15
N ALA A 573 24.10 14.79 -20.88
CA ALA A 573 22.99 14.74 -21.84
C ALA A 573 21.61 14.84 -21.15
N ILE A 574 21.45 14.22 -19.97
CA ILE A 574 20.23 14.36 -19.15
C ILE A 574 20.07 15.82 -18.70
N ARG A 575 21.13 16.41 -18.13
CA ARG A 575 21.13 17.81 -17.68
C ARG A 575 20.78 18.75 -18.83
N ASP A 576 21.36 18.56 -20.00
CA ASP A 576 21.12 19.42 -21.16
C ASP A 576 19.69 19.27 -21.70
N TYR A 577 19.04 18.11 -21.51
CA TYR A 577 17.67 17.85 -21.96
C TYR A 577 16.59 18.39 -21.01
N SER A 578 16.70 18.10 -19.70
CA SER A 578 15.65 18.40 -18.73
C SER A 578 16.08 19.31 -17.58
N GLY A 579 17.39 19.60 -17.46
CA GLY A 579 17.96 20.29 -16.31
C GLY A 579 18.16 19.38 -15.09
N THR A 580 17.82 18.09 -15.18
CA THR A 580 18.00 17.13 -14.09
C THR A 580 19.49 16.81 -13.93
N GLU A 581 20.04 17.04 -12.74
CA GLU A 581 21.45 16.77 -12.44
C GLU A 581 21.60 15.36 -11.87
N TYR A 582 22.48 14.55 -12.47
CA TYR A 582 22.86 13.23 -11.96
C TYR A 582 24.26 13.29 -11.33
N GLU A 583 24.40 12.73 -10.14
CA GLU A 583 25.71 12.50 -9.52
C GLU A 583 26.42 11.32 -10.20
N VAL A 584 27.72 11.49 -10.49
CA VAL A 584 28.55 10.47 -11.15
C VAL A 584 29.77 10.16 -10.28
N GLY A 585 30.03 8.87 -10.06
CA GLY A 585 31.12 8.40 -9.21
C GLY A 585 31.13 6.89 -9.03
N SER A 586 32.02 6.37 -8.18
CA SER A 586 31.98 4.96 -7.81
C SER A 586 30.81 4.65 -6.87
N SER A 587 30.30 3.41 -6.92
CA SER A 587 29.19 2.95 -6.09
C SER A 587 29.44 3.24 -4.60
N THR A 588 30.62 2.89 -4.09
CA THR A 588 30.99 3.14 -2.68
C THR A 588 31.06 4.63 -2.33
N ALA A 589 31.53 5.48 -3.24
CA ALA A 589 31.66 6.91 -2.97
C ALA A 589 30.28 7.60 -2.87
N LEU A 590 29.31 7.17 -3.69
CA LEU A 590 27.98 7.78 -3.73
C LEU A 590 26.99 7.14 -2.74
N TYR A 591 27.05 5.81 -2.52
CA TYR A 591 26.04 5.05 -1.77
C TYR A 591 26.58 4.26 -0.57
N GLY A 592 27.89 4.31 -0.33
CA GLY A 592 28.56 3.47 0.68
C GLY A 592 28.75 2.02 0.21
N GLU A 593 29.33 1.19 1.08
CA GLU A 593 29.62 -0.20 0.72
C GLU A 593 28.34 -1.04 0.52
N ALA A 594 28.27 -1.77 -0.59
CA ALA A 594 27.18 -2.64 -1.04
C ALA A 594 27.74 -3.85 -1.80
N ALA A 595 28.18 -4.88 -1.06
CA ALA A 595 28.79 -6.06 -1.66
C ALA A 595 27.76 -7.04 -2.26
N GLY A 596 28.18 -7.83 -3.26
CA GLY A 596 27.32 -8.81 -3.95
C GLY A 596 26.36 -8.20 -4.98
N ALA A 597 26.67 -7.00 -5.49
CA ALA A 597 25.88 -6.30 -6.50
C ALA A 597 26.20 -6.78 -7.93
N SER A 598 25.23 -6.59 -8.82
CA SER A 598 25.28 -7.06 -10.21
C SER A 598 26.27 -6.28 -11.08
N ASP A 599 26.45 -4.97 -10.83
CA ASP A 599 27.38 -4.10 -11.54
C ASP A 599 28.84 -4.47 -11.25
N ASP A 600 29.17 -4.69 -9.97
CA ASP A 600 30.46 -5.22 -9.54
C ASP A 600 30.73 -6.60 -10.17
N TYR A 601 29.73 -7.49 -10.16
CA TYR A 601 29.87 -8.83 -10.75
C TYR A 601 30.11 -8.76 -12.27
N ALA A 602 29.31 -8.00 -13.02
CA ALA A 602 29.43 -7.87 -14.46
C ALA A 602 30.82 -7.38 -14.88
N PHE A 603 31.35 -6.38 -14.18
CA PHE A 603 32.68 -5.85 -14.42
C PHE A 603 33.76 -6.90 -14.09
N SER A 604 33.61 -7.64 -12.99
CA SER A 604 34.52 -8.73 -12.63
C SER A 604 34.53 -9.89 -13.64
N GLU A 605 33.42 -10.13 -14.33
CA GLU A 605 33.26 -11.17 -15.36
C GLU A 605 33.68 -10.71 -16.77
N GLY A 606 34.21 -9.49 -16.91
CA GLY A 606 34.88 -9.02 -18.12
C GLY A 606 34.09 -8.04 -18.99
N PHE A 607 32.94 -7.53 -18.54
CA PHE A 607 32.34 -6.37 -19.20
C PHE A 607 33.26 -5.15 -19.09
N THR A 608 33.56 -4.51 -20.21
CA THR A 608 34.45 -3.32 -20.26
C THR A 608 33.92 -2.17 -19.42
N LEU A 609 32.60 -1.96 -19.45
CA LEU A 609 31.89 -0.92 -18.73
C LEU A 609 30.69 -1.53 -18.01
N SER A 610 30.45 -1.09 -16.77
CA SER A 610 29.37 -1.58 -15.93
C SER A 610 28.83 -0.43 -15.09
N TYR A 611 27.51 -0.25 -15.09
CA TYR A 611 26.86 0.83 -14.36
C TYR A 611 25.55 0.42 -13.72
N THR A 612 25.26 1.07 -12.61
CA THR A 612 23.92 1.22 -12.07
C THR A 612 23.44 2.65 -12.30
N MET A 613 22.22 2.80 -12.84
CA MET A 613 21.56 4.09 -13.00
C MET A 613 20.36 4.18 -12.05
N GLU A 614 20.41 5.10 -11.10
CA GLU A 614 19.34 5.40 -10.15
C GLU A 614 18.52 6.59 -10.64
N LEU A 615 17.30 6.31 -11.09
CA LEU A 615 16.39 7.29 -11.70
C LEU A 615 15.82 8.32 -10.69
N PRO A 616 15.16 9.40 -11.13
CA PRO A 616 14.62 10.41 -10.23
C PRO A 616 13.57 9.85 -9.28
N HIS A 617 13.41 10.48 -8.12
CA HIS A 617 12.32 10.15 -7.20
C HIS A 617 11.01 10.76 -7.69
N GLY A 618 9.88 10.15 -7.32
CA GLY A 618 8.55 10.74 -7.53
C GLY A 618 7.60 10.38 -6.40
N GLY A 619 6.53 11.17 -6.25
CA GLY A 619 5.57 10.98 -5.16
C GLY A 619 6.15 11.18 -3.76
N ASP A 620 5.44 10.67 -2.76
CA ASP A 620 5.80 10.86 -1.35
C ASP A 620 6.96 9.96 -0.93
N SER A 621 6.95 8.71 -1.39
CA SER A 621 7.95 7.70 -1.04
C SER A 621 9.24 7.90 -1.84
N GLY A 622 9.10 8.36 -3.08
CA GLY A 622 10.18 8.45 -4.06
C GLY A 622 10.15 7.29 -5.06
N PHE A 623 9.58 6.14 -4.67
CA PHE A 623 9.33 4.98 -5.53
C PHE A 623 7.96 5.03 -6.21
N ASP A 624 7.15 6.06 -5.97
CA ASP A 624 5.76 6.25 -6.43
C ASP A 624 5.61 7.43 -7.42
N PRO A 625 6.44 7.57 -8.47
CA PRO A 625 6.18 8.58 -9.48
C PRO A 625 4.79 8.35 -10.11
N PRO A 626 3.92 9.38 -10.12
CA PRO A 626 2.58 9.24 -10.68
C PRO A 626 2.66 8.92 -12.18
N PRO A 627 1.66 8.22 -12.76
CA PRO A 627 1.66 7.89 -14.18
C PRO A 627 1.87 9.08 -15.13
N SER A 628 1.47 10.29 -14.72
CA SER A 628 1.70 11.52 -15.49
C SER A 628 3.16 11.92 -15.64
N ASP A 629 4.04 11.43 -14.76
CA ASP A 629 5.48 11.70 -14.83
C ASP A 629 6.26 10.69 -15.68
N ILE A 630 5.68 9.52 -15.98
CA ILE A 630 6.37 8.43 -16.69
C ILE A 630 6.98 8.95 -17.99
N ASP A 631 6.21 9.66 -18.83
CA ASP A 631 6.67 10.14 -20.13
C ASP A 631 7.91 11.04 -20.04
N ARG A 632 7.93 11.96 -19.08
CA ARG A 632 9.06 12.87 -18.85
C ARG A 632 10.28 12.10 -18.36
N LEU A 633 10.09 11.23 -17.37
CA LEU A 633 11.16 10.46 -16.73
C LEU A 633 11.83 9.49 -17.71
N VAL A 634 11.07 8.72 -18.48
CA VAL A 634 11.66 7.75 -19.42
C VAL A 634 12.38 8.44 -20.59
N LYS A 635 11.91 9.62 -21.03
CA LYS A 635 12.53 10.40 -22.12
C LYS A 635 13.83 11.06 -21.70
N GLU A 636 13.89 11.66 -20.52
CA GLU A 636 15.15 12.23 -20.02
C GLU A 636 16.18 11.14 -19.83
N THR A 637 15.79 10.01 -19.24
CA THR A 637 16.68 8.87 -19.02
C THR A 637 17.17 8.25 -20.34
N TRP A 638 16.29 8.04 -21.32
CA TRP A 638 16.69 7.56 -22.65
C TRP A 638 17.71 8.49 -23.31
N THR A 639 17.61 9.80 -23.11
CA THR A 639 18.57 10.76 -23.65
C THR A 639 19.98 10.50 -23.11
N GLY A 640 20.11 10.21 -21.82
CA GLY A 640 21.37 9.79 -21.21
C GLY A 640 21.87 8.44 -21.72
N ILE A 641 20.99 7.42 -21.74
CA ILE A 641 21.33 6.07 -22.22
C ILE A 641 21.81 6.11 -23.68
N ARG A 642 21.12 6.85 -24.55
CA ARG A 642 21.53 7.03 -25.95
C ARG A 642 22.89 7.71 -26.05
N ALA A 643 23.16 8.74 -25.24
CA ALA A 643 24.45 9.44 -25.27
C ALA A 643 25.60 8.51 -24.85
N MET A 644 25.39 7.68 -23.82
CA MET A 644 26.34 6.62 -23.43
C MET A 644 26.55 5.62 -24.58
N GLY A 645 25.46 5.15 -25.19
CA GLY A 645 25.48 4.24 -26.34
C GLY A 645 26.30 4.79 -27.51
N LEU A 646 26.10 6.06 -27.87
CA LEU A 646 26.90 6.72 -28.92
C LEU A 646 28.37 6.85 -28.55
N LYS A 647 28.66 7.12 -27.28
CA LYS A 647 30.05 7.24 -26.82
C LYS A 647 30.77 5.90 -26.98
N ILE A 648 30.15 4.79 -26.59
CA ILE A 648 30.78 3.47 -26.68
C ILE A 648 30.98 3.00 -28.13
N THR A 649 30.09 3.36 -29.07
CA THR A 649 30.30 2.99 -30.48
C THR A 649 31.55 3.64 -31.07
N THR A 650 31.90 4.85 -30.62
CA THR A 650 33.13 5.53 -31.03
C THR A 650 34.38 5.02 -30.31
N LYS A 651 34.25 4.70 -29.02
CA LYS A 651 35.40 4.34 -28.16
C LYS A 651 35.79 2.87 -28.27
N TYR A 652 34.83 1.98 -28.45
CA TYR A 652 35.02 0.54 -28.57
C TYR A 652 34.35 0.02 -29.86
N PRO A 653 34.88 0.35 -31.05
CA PRO A 653 34.32 -0.14 -32.30
C PRO A 653 34.46 -1.67 -32.39
N SER A 654 33.47 -2.34 -32.99
CA SER A 654 33.54 -3.78 -33.22
C SER A 654 34.72 -4.12 -34.15
N PRO A 655 35.51 -5.17 -33.89
CA PRO A 655 36.54 -5.62 -34.81
C PRO A 655 35.89 -5.93 -36.16
N LYS A 656 36.24 -5.19 -37.21
CA LYS A 656 35.74 -5.47 -38.56
C LYS A 656 36.08 -6.93 -38.91
N GLN A 657 35.08 -7.80 -38.93
CA GLN A 657 35.24 -9.15 -39.46
C GLN A 657 35.72 -9.00 -40.89
N THR A 658 36.94 -9.46 -41.15
CA THR A 658 37.46 -9.58 -42.51
C THR A 658 36.59 -10.63 -43.19
N LEU A 659 35.76 -10.19 -44.13
CA LEU A 659 35.01 -11.09 -45.01
C LEU A 659 36.02 -12.04 -45.67
N SER A 660 36.01 -13.32 -45.27
CA SER A 660 36.80 -14.38 -45.89
C SER A 660 36.09 -14.94 -47.11
#